data_AF-A0AAD5M722-F1
#
_entry.id   AF-A0AAD5M722-F1
#
_cell.length_a   1.000
_cell.length_b   1.000
_cell.length_c   1.000
_cell.angle_alpha   90.00
_cell.angle_beta   90.00
_cell.angle_gamma   90.00
#
_symmetry.space_group_name_H-M   'P 1'
#
loop_
_entity.id
_entity.type
_entity.pdbx_description
1 polymer ?
#
loop_
_entity_poly.entity_id
_entity_poly.type
_entity_poly.pdbx_seq_one_letter_code
_entity_poly.pdbx_strand_id
1 'polypeptide(L)'
;MDGKEAVRRILEAVEVQPSLYRIGQSKVFFRTGVIAGLEEDRDEKLAVLVVRFQAVCRGFLARNDFTRRRERTAAIRIIQRNGLAFIRLRGWSWWRLFTKVKPLLEITNKDMVIAEKEEQLRSTSERLRRSEIHISDMSRELQKFGEERSRLQEKLDVESMERAEADEARERIAAQNMELERALEQMEQQLRTEERHRDAADRDRKKLKENVREITLRLEEEERARQTLHLEKNEIEKKLRDIELRNVEREEIVTRLAKEKRGLEERVKDLSSRLIDEEEKSNRLQKQKSKAEIALDDLQQELEREKFARSECEAAKRIIDGELREERESATDRLQKIEEFSQMISRRDAELIAVKLRYDEETSARQHLEKTVRDLQSRLDDALEDLKQEQSLRTKAEKARRDLSEEIEGYKLELEETQGKTASHHAMRTKREEECSLLQKQLAESMREADERCEALRVKYQKQTEELEVQMDMLKRSKAASDKGRSQLEAELAACKTDVMNMQALLNESEKRRKMAENQLADKSLQLQQCSEEREQLAAKVGKLTSELETVMEGKESQIQTNGNLLKEIAVLNMQIVEMTEASEEAKNIRSNLTAKLCKTEDDVAKLMDDQLELKSALEKSEKEATSLRAQLAESRKRFDEAVSASAEELKRVVAREVAAATSRAEEAEAARDKAQRAKMKAQQEAEDACREVTDITASLRECERRQRKFDQLLAEEKANTLRAMSDLDLAQQQAREAETRFLNAAKELKELREQIEDMEKERRFLRMEVDNLASTKDDTGKSVFELEKAKKRLEEELNEAKSQIVDLEDALQMADDAKSRGEVMLQAAKQDYSKQLAQREQNEEDQRRSMAKRLRDLEEELGAEQRLKSQAITARKKLEGQIQSLHEEVERLSKQNEEAKAHIRRAHLSVKEAETEGAEARAAMDEALCRARDVEKRLRVAETEISRLSGDLSTSQNARRKIEAERDDLVEELSSLRQGVFGQEEKNRYEQRITDLQEMLGEEQSNNELVNDKLRKAQAQVEQLTSDLTMERSVCERTDAEKTALERTIRELKKQLEDAETNTVNRLRTQIAAAEAKSQKLEHQLQAEEQEKARFCRLVGRYEKRIVEMNAQSEEHKRQMEQHRQASERANSRYKSERRRVLELEEELTASNSKCRELSRQLVDANDSNDSLTRDLNSLRARISIASDRRVTWTSRDLRGFESTTSISRGEEFGAGLGQSSNFIGGFDVGERRPSSRTTQAGSTHGLSEDGDSTKA
;
A
#
# COMPACT_ATOMS: atom_id res chain seq x y z
N MET A 1 10.04 11.14 26.33
CA MET A 1 9.23 10.49 27.39
C MET A 1 9.11 9.02 27.02
N ASP A 2 9.15 8.10 27.98
CA ASP A 2 8.82 6.68 27.71
C ASP A 2 7.35 6.57 27.24
N GLY A 3 7.06 5.68 26.30
CA GLY A 3 5.70 5.41 25.85
C GLY A 3 4.80 4.87 26.98
N LYS A 4 5.36 4.07 27.89
CA LYS A 4 4.63 3.55 29.07
C LYS A 4 4.27 4.66 30.07
N GLU A 5 5.14 5.67 30.17
CA GLU A 5 4.93 6.87 30.99
C GLU A 5 3.93 7.83 30.32
N ALA A 6 4.07 8.08 29.02
CA ALA A 6 3.19 8.94 28.25
C ALA A 6 1.74 8.42 28.25
N VAL A 7 1.52 7.13 28.02
CA VAL A 7 0.16 6.55 28.03
C VAL A 7 -0.44 6.56 29.44
N ARG A 8 0.36 6.43 30.52
CA ARG A 8 -0.18 6.61 31.88
C ARG A 8 -0.70 8.04 32.10
N ARG A 9 0.11 9.04 31.74
CA ARG A 9 -0.28 10.46 31.87
C ARG A 9 -1.48 10.83 30.99
N ILE A 10 -1.63 10.21 29.82
CA ILE A 10 -2.83 10.37 28.99
C ILE A 10 -4.05 9.76 29.67
N LEU A 11 -3.95 8.57 30.27
CA LEU A 11 -5.06 7.95 30.99
C LEU A 11 -5.42 8.67 32.29
N GLU A 12 -4.43 9.26 32.97
CA GLU A 12 -4.62 10.16 34.11
C GLU A 12 -5.33 11.46 33.69
N ALA A 13 -4.91 12.09 32.58
CA ALA A 13 -5.51 13.32 32.05
C ALA A 13 -6.88 13.13 31.36
N VAL A 14 -7.26 11.88 31.05
CA VAL A 14 -8.61 11.48 30.60
C VAL A 14 -9.41 10.87 31.77
N GLU A 15 -8.89 10.99 33.01
CA GLU A 15 -9.55 10.61 34.27
C GLU A 15 -10.03 9.14 34.32
N VAL A 16 -9.44 8.26 33.51
CA VAL A 16 -9.81 6.84 33.45
C VAL A 16 -9.41 6.18 34.76
N GLN A 17 -10.36 5.54 35.45
CA GLN A 17 -10.09 4.93 36.75
C GLN A 17 -8.98 3.84 36.66
N PRO A 18 -7.97 3.85 37.54
CA PRO A 18 -6.94 2.80 37.60
C PRO A 18 -7.45 1.39 37.91
N SER A 19 -8.73 1.21 38.24
CA SER A 19 -9.41 -0.08 38.35
C SER A 19 -9.75 -0.72 36.99
N LEU A 20 -9.87 0.10 35.94
CA LEU A 20 -10.41 -0.22 34.62
C LEU A 20 -9.34 -0.55 33.56
N TYR A 21 -8.08 -0.24 33.81
CA TYR A 21 -6.96 -0.58 32.90
C TYR A 21 -5.74 -1.17 33.62
N ARG A 22 -4.85 -1.81 32.88
CA ARG A 22 -3.54 -2.32 33.33
C ARG A 22 -2.47 -2.03 32.28
N ILE A 23 -1.41 -1.31 32.66
CA ILE A 23 -0.32 -0.95 31.75
C ILE A 23 0.76 -2.04 31.78
N GLY A 24 0.83 -2.83 30.72
CA GLY A 24 1.85 -3.87 30.53
C GLY A 24 3.20 -3.30 30.09
N GLN A 25 4.04 -4.14 29.49
CA GLN A 25 5.37 -3.75 29.00
C GLN A 25 5.37 -3.17 27.57
N SER A 26 4.40 -3.59 26.73
CA SER A 26 4.25 -3.14 25.34
C SER A 26 2.81 -2.83 24.92
N LYS A 27 1.83 -3.06 25.80
CA LYS A 27 0.39 -2.87 25.56
C LYS A 27 -0.31 -2.41 26.84
N VAL A 28 -1.40 -1.66 26.70
CA VAL A 28 -2.37 -1.43 27.78
C VAL A 28 -3.55 -2.37 27.59
N PHE A 29 -4.00 -2.97 28.68
CA PHE A 29 -5.17 -3.84 28.73
C PHE A 29 -6.30 -3.09 29.43
N PHE A 30 -7.46 -3.01 28.79
CA PHE A 30 -8.66 -2.36 29.33
C PHE A 30 -9.71 -3.41 29.69
N ARG A 31 -10.60 -3.11 30.63
CA ARG A 31 -11.83 -3.89 30.82
C ARG A 31 -12.79 -3.67 29.65
N THR A 32 -13.69 -4.64 29.44
CA THR A 32 -14.76 -4.57 28.44
C THR A 32 -15.58 -3.28 28.57
N GLY A 33 -15.95 -2.67 27.45
CA GLY A 33 -16.71 -1.41 27.40
C GLY A 33 -15.87 -0.14 27.52
N VAL A 34 -14.73 -0.16 28.22
CA VAL A 34 -13.91 1.05 28.46
C VAL A 34 -13.34 1.64 27.17
N ILE A 35 -12.95 0.79 26.20
CA ILE A 35 -12.49 1.27 24.89
C ILE A 35 -13.67 1.88 24.11
N ALA A 36 -14.86 1.27 24.15
CA ALA A 36 -16.02 1.78 23.40
C ALA A 36 -16.41 3.20 23.84
N GLY A 37 -16.47 3.46 25.15
CA GLY A 37 -16.72 4.82 25.67
C GLY A 37 -15.62 5.82 25.26
N LEU A 38 -14.35 5.41 25.25
CA LEU A 38 -13.25 6.25 24.75
C LEU A 38 -13.28 6.49 23.24
N GLU A 39 -13.92 5.60 22.47
CA GLU A 39 -14.16 5.81 21.03
C GLU A 39 -15.38 6.70 20.77
N GLU A 40 -16.44 6.58 21.58
CA GLU A 40 -17.59 7.50 21.57
C GLU A 40 -17.15 8.93 21.95
N ASP A 41 -16.41 9.10 23.05
CA ASP A 41 -15.77 10.36 23.49
C ASP A 41 -14.87 11.00 22.42
N ARG A 42 -14.20 10.15 21.62
CA ARG A 42 -13.33 10.58 20.52
C ARG A 42 -14.17 11.04 19.33
N ASP A 43 -15.19 10.26 18.97
CA ASP A 43 -15.97 10.49 17.76
C ASP A 43 -16.92 11.69 17.90
N GLU A 44 -17.43 11.98 19.11
CA GLU A 44 -18.09 13.27 19.41
C GLU A 44 -17.15 14.46 19.17
N LYS A 45 -15.92 14.40 19.71
CA LYS A 45 -14.91 15.47 19.55
C LYS A 45 -14.45 15.62 18.11
N LEU A 46 -14.37 14.52 17.36
CA LEU A 46 -14.03 14.53 15.93
C LEU A 46 -15.21 14.98 15.04
N ALA A 47 -16.47 14.78 15.44
CA ALA A 47 -17.64 15.07 14.62
C ALA A 47 -17.65 16.51 14.08
N VAL A 48 -17.31 17.50 14.91
CA VAL A 48 -17.23 18.92 14.50
C VAL A 48 -16.19 19.14 13.40
N LEU A 49 -15.00 18.56 13.55
CA LEU A 49 -13.92 18.65 12.56
C LEU A 49 -14.27 17.90 11.27
N VAL A 50 -14.84 16.70 11.38
CA VAL A 50 -15.26 15.87 10.25
C VAL A 50 -16.38 16.53 9.46
N VAL A 51 -17.40 17.10 10.11
CA VAL A 51 -18.49 17.83 9.44
C VAL A 51 -17.95 19.07 8.73
N ARG A 52 -17.06 19.85 9.38
CA ARG A 52 -16.43 21.03 8.75
C ARG A 52 -15.57 20.64 7.54
N PHE A 53 -14.75 19.59 7.65
CA PHE A 53 -13.95 19.07 6.54
C PHE A 53 -14.84 18.58 5.39
N GLN A 54 -15.86 17.76 5.67
CA GLN A 54 -16.80 17.29 4.65
C GLN A 54 -17.54 18.44 3.97
N ALA A 55 -17.91 19.51 4.69
CA ALA A 55 -18.54 20.70 4.11
C ALA A 55 -17.61 21.41 3.12
N VAL A 56 -16.32 21.58 3.47
CA VAL A 56 -15.30 22.14 2.57
C VAL A 56 -15.10 21.24 1.34
N CYS A 57 -15.01 19.91 1.51
CA CYS A 57 -14.89 18.97 0.40
C CYS A 57 -16.11 18.99 -0.53
N ARG A 58 -17.33 18.99 0.02
CA ARG A 58 -18.58 19.12 -0.76
C ARG A 58 -18.61 20.44 -1.53
N GLY A 59 -18.22 21.55 -0.91
CA GLY A 59 -18.13 22.86 -1.55
C GLY A 59 -17.07 22.91 -2.67
N PHE A 60 -15.91 22.28 -2.48
CA PHE A 60 -14.86 22.17 -3.50
C PHE A 60 -15.34 21.35 -4.71
N LEU A 61 -15.91 20.16 -4.47
CA LEU A 61 -16.45 19.31 -5.53
C LEU A 61 -17.59 20.01 -6.30
N ALA A 62 -18.52 20.64 -5.60
CA ALA A 62 -19.63 21.38 -6.21
C ALA A 62 -19.14 22.55 -7.09
N ARG A 63 -18.11 23.30 -6.67
CA ARG A 63 -17.50 24.37 -7.48
C ARG A 63 -16.78 23.83 -8.71
N ASN A 64 -16.03 22.73 -8.59
CA ASN A 64 -15.35 22.08 -9.72
C ASN A 64 -16.37 21.56 -10.77
N ASP A 65 -17.41 20.86 -10.31
CA ASP A 65 -18.51 20.41 -11.17
C ASP A 65 -19.31 21.58 -11.77
N PHE A 66 -19.49 22.69 -11.06
CA PHE A 66 -20.11 23.90 -11.61
C PHE A 66 -19.27 24.50 -12.75
N THR A 67 -17.94 24.63 -12.58
CA THR A 67 -17.04 25.10 -13.64
C THR A 67 -17.11 24.21 -14.88
N ARG A 68 -17.01 22.89 -14.70
CA ARG A 68 -17.18 21.89 -15.78
C ARG A 68 -18.55 21.96 -16.46
N ARG A 69 -19.62 22.21 -15.70
CA ARG A 69 -20.97 22.44 -16.25
C ARG A 69 -21.06 23.74 -17.03
N ARG A 70 -20.47 24.83 -16.54
CA ARG A 70 -20.42 26.15 -17.21
C ARG A 70 -19.72 26.05 -18.57
N GLU A 71 -18.58 25.36 -18.63
CA GLU A 71 -17.84 25.07 -19.86
C GLU A 71 -18.67 24.22 -20.83
N ARG A 72 -19.27 23.12 -20.35
CA ARG A 72 -20.20 22.30 -21.14
C ARG A 72 -21.38 23.11 -21.67
N THR A 73 -21.97 24.00 -20.87
CA THR A 73 -23.05 24.90 -21.31
C THR A 73 -22.59 25.89 -22.37
N ALA A 74 -21.37 26.44 -22.27
CA ALA A 74 -20.80 27.28 -23.32
C ALA A 74 -20.60 26.51 -24.64
N ALA A 75 -20.02 25.31 -24.58
CA ALA A 75 -19.89 24.42 -25.74
C ALA A 75 -21.26 24.04 -26.33
N ILE A 76 -22.25 23.69 -25.50
CA ILE A 76 -23.62 23.40 -25.92
C ILE A 76 -24.26 24.61 -26.62
N ARG A 77 -24.08 25.84 -26.12
CA ARG A 77 -24.59 27.05 -26.80
C ARG A 77 -23.98 27.25 -28.19
N ILE A 78 -22.67 26.98 -28.35
CA ILE A 78 -21.99 27.03 -29.65
C ILE A 78 -22.55 25.95 -30.60
N ILE A 79 -22.66 24.71 -30.13
CA ILE A 79 -23.23 23.58 -30.89
C ILE A 79 -24.69 23.85 -31.29
N GLN A 80 -25.51 24.39 -30.37
CA GLN A 80 -26.90 24.77 -30.64
C GLN A 80 -26.99 25.91 -31.66
N ARG A 81 -26.17 26.96 -31.55
CA ARG A 81 -26.11 28.05 -32.54
C ARG A 81 -25.76 27.51 -33.93
N ASN A 82 -24.76 26.64 -34.03
CA ASN A 82 -24.34 26.04 -35.29
C ASN A 82 -25.39 25.07 -35.85
N GLY A 83 -26.01 24.26 -35.00
CA GLY A 83 -27.11 23.36 -35.37
C GLY A 83 -28.35 24.11 -35.86
N LEU A 84 -28.74 25.21 -35.20
CA LEU A 84 -29.83 26.08 -35.64
C LEU A 84 -29.50 26.79 -36.96
N ALA A 85 -28.26 27.23 -37.17
CA ALA A 85 -27.80 27.77 -38.44
C ALA A 85 -27.88 26.71 -39.55
N PHE A 86 -27.42 25.48 -39.31
CA PHE A 86 -27.54 24.37 -40.25
C PHE A 86 -29.01 24.01 -40.55
N ILE A 87 -29.89 24.00 -39.56
CA ILE A 87 -31.34 23.74 -39.76
C ILE A 87 -31.98 24.81 -40.65
N ARG A 88 -31.56 26.08 -40.55
CA ARG A 88 -31.99 27.16 -41.46
C ARG A 88 -31.40 26.96 -42.87
N LEU A 89 -30.09 26.70 -42.97
CA LEU A 89 -29.37 26.64 -44.24
C LEU A 89 -29.69 25.39 -45.07
N ARG A 90 -29.88 24.21 -44.46
CA ARG A 90 -30.06 22.93 -45.18
C ARG A 90 -31.26 22.93 -46.15
N GLY A 91 -32.30 23.71 -45.86
CA GLY A 91 -33.46 23.86 -46.73
C GLY A 91 -33.24 24.83 -47.90
N TRP A 92 -32.28 25.74 -47.80
CA TRP A 92 -32.06 26.82 -48.74
C TRP A 92 -31.49 26.31 -50.07
N SER A 93 -32.06 26.75 -51.20
CA SER A 93 -31.66 26.28 -52.53
C SER A 93 -30.22 26.67 -52.88
N TRP A 94 -29.79 27.87 -52.50
CA TRP A 94 -28.40 28.33 -52.69
C TRP A 94 -27.40 27.48 -51.91
N TRP A 95 -27.72 27.11 -50.65
CA TRP A 95 -26.88 26.20 -49.87
C TRP A 95 -26.77 24.83 -50.53
N ARG A 96 -27.89 24.26 -51.01
CA ARG A 96 -27.90 22.97 -51.74
C ARG A 96 -27.05 23.02 -53.01
N LEU A 97 -27.11 24.11 -53.79
CA LEU A 97 -26.23 24.32 -54.95
C LEU A 97 -24.76 24.44 -54.54
N PHE A 98 -24.46 25.30 -53.57
CA PHE A 98 -23.11 25.50 -53.02
C PHE A 98 -22.48 24.20 -52.52
N THR A 99 -23.22 23.36 -51.80
CA THR A 99 -22.71 22.05 -51.33
C THR A 99 -22.41 21.05 -52.45
N LYS A 100 -22.97 21.22 -53.65
CA LYS A 100 -22.62 20.41 -54.84
C LYS A 100 -21.43 20.97 -55.61
N VAL A 101 -21.25 22.29 -55.61
CA VAL A 101 -20.15 22.97 -56.34
C VAL A 101 -18.87 23.01 -55.52
N LYS A 102 -18.95 23.22 -54.19
CA LYS A 102 -17.77 23.34 -53.31
C LYS A 102 -16.78 22.17 -53.43
N PRO A 103 -17.19 20.88 -53.52
CA PRO A 103 -16.24 19.77 -53.68
C PRO A 103 -15.43 19.82 -54.98
N LEU A 104 -15.90 20.53 -56.02
CA LEU A 104 -15.19 20.69 -57.30
C LEU A 104 -14.09 21.76 -57.24
N LEU A 105 -14.11 22.62 -56.21
CA LEU A 105 -13.11 23.65 -55.94
C LEU A 105 -11.99 23.04 -55.07
N GLU A 106 -11.30 22.04 -55.60
CA GLU A 106 -10.42 21.17 -54.82
C GLU A 106 -9.12 21.82 -54.32
N ILE A 107 -8.65 22.92 -54.92
CA ILE A 107 -7.27 23.41 -54.78
C ILE A 107 -6.88 23.65 -53.31
N THR A 108 -7.55 24.56 -52.61
CA THR A 108 -7.24 24.85 -51.19
C THR A 108 -7.56 23.69 -50.25
N ASN A 109 -8.45 22.78 -50.67
CA ASN A 109 -8.76 21.57 -49.92
C ASN A 109 -7.66 20.50 -50.09
N LYS A 110 -7.01 20.47 -51.26
CA LYS A 110 -5.82 19.65 -51.53
C LYS A 110 -4.63 20.16 -50.74
N ASP A 111 -4.38 21.47 -50.67
CA ASP A 111 -3.30 22.03 -49.86
C ASP A 111 -3.46 21.68 -48.37
N MET A 112 -4.67 21.79 -47.82
CA MET A 112 -4.98 21.36 -46.45
C MET A 112 -4.80 19.85 -46.26
N VAL A 113 -5.26 19.02 -47.20
CA VAL A 113 -5.09 17.55 -47.14
C VAL A 113 -3.63 17.17 -47.30
N ILE A 114 -2.83 17.88 -48.09
CA ILE A 114 -1.38 17.68 -48.22
C ILE A 114 -0.71 18.00 -46.88
N ALA A 115 -0.97 19.17 -46.28
CA ALA A 115 -0.40 19.53 -44.98
C ALA A 115 -0.81 18.53 -43.87
N GLU A 116 -2.07 18.07 -43.85
CA GLU A 116 -2.54 17.06 -42.90
C GLU A 116 -1.89 15.68 -43.17
N LYS A 117 -1.63 15.33 -44.44
CA LYS A 117 -0.92 14.11 -44.83
C LYS A 117 0.57 14.19 -44.54
N GLU A 118 1.19 15.36 -44.65
CA GLU A 118 2.57 15.62 -44.26
C GLU A 118 2.76 15.57 -42.74
N GLU A 119 1.80 16.08 -41.97
CA GLU A 119 1.78 15.92 -40.50
C GLU A 119 1.64 14.45 -40.11
N GLN A 120 0.71 13.72 -40.75
CA GLN A 120 0.58 12.28 -40.60
C GLN A 120 1.88 11.56 -41.01
N LEU A 121 2.52 11.95 -42.12
CA LEU A 121 3.78 11.37 -42.58
C LEU A 121 4.93 11.63 -41.61
N ARG A 122 5.07 12.86 -41.09
CA ARG A 122 6.08 13.21 -40.07
C ARG A 122 5.85 12.42 -38.79
N SER A 123 4.62 12.38 -38.28
CA SER A 123 4.25 11.58 -37.10
C SER A 123 4.51 10.07 -37.31
N THR A 124 4.15 9.51 -38.46
CA THR A 124 4.44 8.09 -38.75
C THR A 124 5.92 7.82 -38.97
N SER A 125 6.67 8.75 -39.56
CA SER A 125 8.12 8.63 -39.80
C SER A 125 8.91 8.74 -38.50
N GLU A 126 8.51 9.62 -37.57
CA GLU A 126 9.07 9.64 -36.22
C GLU A 126 8.80 8.33 -35.47
N ARG A 127 7.55 7.83 -35.52
CA ARG A 127 7.19 6.57 -34.88
C ARG A 127 7.93 5.38 -35.51
N LEU A 128 8.08 5.37 -36.83
CA LEU A 128 8.87 4.39 -37.58
C LEU A 128 10.33 4.47 -37.14
N ARG A 129 10.96 5.65 -37.16
CA ARG A 129 12.35 5.85 -36.73
C ARG A 129 12.60 5.43 -35.28
N ARG A 130 11.66 5.68 -34.36
CA ARG A 130 11.72 5.16 -32.98
C ARG A 130 11.65 3.63 -32.95
N SER A 131 10.84 3.01 -33.82
CA SER A 131 10.79 1.56 -33.99
C SER A 131 12.04 0.99 -34.66
N GLU A 132 12.64 1.68 -35.63
CA GLU A 132 13.88 1.28 -36.31
C GLU A 132 15.08 1.33 -35.35
N ILE A 133 15.17 2.38 -34.52
CA ILE A 133 16.16 2.46 -33.43
C ILE A 133 15.97 1.28 -32.48
N HIS A 134 14.73 1.03 -32.00
CA HIS A 134 14.47 -0.11 -31.12
C HIS A 134 14.78 -1.47 -31.77
N ILE A 135 14.44 -1.66 -33.05
CA ILE A 135 14.79 -2.88 -33.81
C ILE A 135 16.31 -3.00 -33.98
N SER A 136 17.03 -1.90 -34.19
CA SER A 136 18.50 -1.88 -34.24
C SER A 136 19.13 -2.26 -32.90
N ASP A 137 18.63 -1.69 -31.80
CA ASP A 137 19.09 -2.02 -30.45
C ASP A 137 18.82 -3.50 -30.12
N MET A 138 17.60 -3.98 -30.36
CA MET A 138 17.25 -5.41 -30.19
C MET A 138 18.08 -6.33 -31.11
N SER A 139 18.38 -5.91 -32.34
CA SER A 139 19.25 -6.66 -33.27
C SER A 139 20.68 -6.72 -32.76
N ARG A 140 21.16 -5.64 -32.12
CA ARG A 140 22.47 -5.60 -31.47
C ARG A 140 22.50 -6.47 -30.20
N GLU A 141 21.40 -6.59 -29.47
CA GLU A 141 21.30 -7.57 -28.38
C GLU A 141 21.27 -9.02 -28.90
N LEU A 142 20.52 -9.30 -29.96
CA LEU A 142 20.54 -10.60 -30.64
C LEU A 142 21.95 -10.94 -31.17
N GLN A 143 22.71 -9.95 -31.64
CA GLN A 143 24.12 -10.13 -31.99
C GLN A 143 24.97 -10.48 -30.75
N LYS A 144 24.85 -9.74 -29.64
CA LYS A 144 25.57 -10.08 -28.38
C LYS A 144 25.25 -11.50 -27.93
N PHE A 145 23.98 -11.91 -27.92
CA PHE A 145 23.58 -13.27 -27.56
C PHE A 145 24.07 -14.32 -28.57
N GLY A 146 24.21 -13.96 -29.85
CA GLY A 146 24.87 -14.76 -30.87
C GLY A 146 26.36 -14.98 -30.57
N GLU A 147 27.08 -13.91 -30.24
CA GLU A 147 28.50 -13.95 -29.84
C GLU A 147 28.72 -14.72 -28.53
N GLU A 148 27.85 -14.53 -27.53
CA GLU A 148 27.84 -15.31 -26.28
C GLU A 148 27.58 -16.79 -26.55
N ARG A 149 26.62 -17.12 -27.44
CA ARG A 149 26.36 -18.51 -27.84
C ARG A 149 27.56 -19.13 -28.56
N SER A 150 28.22 -18.40 -29.46
CA SER A 150 29.45 -18.88 -30.11
C SER A 150 30.57 -19.14 -29.09
N ARG A 151 30.80 -18.23 -28.13
CA ARG A 151 31.77 -18.44 -27.04
C ARG A 151 31.40 -19.60 -26.10
N LEU A 152 30.12 -19.93 -25.97
CA LEU A 152 29.67 -21.11 -25.24
C LEU A 152 29.88 -22.40 -26.06
N GLN A 153 29.73 -22.34 -27.39
CA GLN A 153 30.07 -23.45 -28.27
C GLN A 153 31.59 -23.70 -28.28
N GLU A 154 32.42 -22.67 -28.45
CA GLU A 154 33.89 -22.75 -28.36
C GLU A 154 34.34 -23.42 -27.05
N LYS A 155 33.69 -23.09 -25.92
CA LYS A 155 33.96 -23.73 -24.63
C LYS A 155 33.49 -25.18 -24.58
N LEU A 156 32.33 -25.50 -25.13
CA LEU A 156 31.82 -26.87 -25.20
C LEU A 156 32.71 -27.75 -26.08
N ASP A 157 33.24 -27.20 -27.17
CA ASP A 157 34.17 -27.88 -28.07
C ASP A 157 35.51 -28.15 -27.36
N VAL A 158 36.03 -27.16 -26.59
CA VAL A 158 37.21 -27.35 -25.73
C VAL A 158 36.97 -28.36 -24.61
N GLU A 159 35.86 -28.27 -23.87
CA GLU A 159 35.49 -29.26 -22.82
C GLU A 159 35.31 -30.67 -23.43
N SER A 160 34.90 -30.78 -24.69
CA SER A 160 34.83 -32.05 -25.44
C SER A 160 36.21 -32.58 -25.82
N MET A 161 37.16 -31.70 -26.20
CA MET A 161 38.56 -32.09 -26.46
C MET A 161 39.29 -32.49 -25.17
N GLU A 162 39.18 -31.69 -24.09
CA GLU A 162 39.73 -32.04 -22.76
C GLU A 162 39.19 -33.39 -22.27
N ARG A 163 37.92 -33.68 -22.54
CA ARG A 163 37.31 -34.98 -22.23
C ARG A 163 37.87 -36.12 -23.08
N ALA A 164 38.07 -35.92 -24.39
CA ALA A 164 38.68 -36.92 -25.25
C ALA A 164 40.13 -37.21 -24.81
N GLU A 165 40.93 -36.19 -24.49
CA GLU A 165 42.28 -36.35 -23.93
C GLU A 165 42.27 -37.10 -22.58
N ALA A 166 41.29 -36.83 -21.72
CA ALA A 166 41.13 -37.53 -20.45
C ALA A 166 40.69 -39.00 -20.62
N ASP A 167 39.86 -39.31 -21.61
CA ASP A 167 39.45 -40.68 -21.94
C ASP A 167 40.60 -41.46 -22.63
N GLU A 168 41.37 -40.86 -23.54
CA GLU A 168 42.63 -41.45 -24.03
C GLU A 168 43.65 -41.70 -22.89
N ALA A 169 43.76 -40.78 -21.93
CA ALA A 169 44.65 -40.95 -20.78
C ALA A 169 44.20 -42.13 -19.89
N ARG A 170 42.90 -42.35 -19.74
CA ARG A 170 42.34 -43.53 -19.06
C ARG A 170 42.66 -44.81 -19.81
N GLU A 171 42.52 -44.84 -21.14
CA GLU A 171 42.89 -45.99 -21.96
C GLU A 171 44.39 -46.31 -21.88
N ARG A 172 45.25 -45.29 -21.93
CA ARG A 172 46.71 -45.45 -21.73
C ARG A 172 47.05 -46.02 -20.34
N ILE A 173 46.41 -45.54 -19.28
CA ILE A 173 46.60 -46.06 -17.91
C ILE A 173 46.05 -47.49 -17.80
N ALA A 174 44.92 -47.81 -18.43
CA ALA A 174 44.36 -49.16 -18.44
C ALA A 174 45.28 -50.16 -19.18
N ALA A 175 45.88 -49.76 -20.31
CA ALA A 175 46.87 -50.55 -21.02
C ALA A 175 48.13 -50.80 -20.16
N GLN A 176 48.66 -49.75 -19.51
CA GLN A 176 49.79 -49.87 -18.58
C GLN A 176 49.48 -50.77 -17.38
N ASN A 177 48.27 -50.72 -16.82
CA ASN A 177 47.84 -51.64 -15.78
C ASN A 177 47.83 -53.08 -16.29
N MET A 178 47.28 -53.36 -17.47
CA MET A 178 47.32 -54.72 -18.05
C MET A 178 48.75 -55.20 -18.38
N GLU A 179 49.68 -54.31 -18.70
CA GLU A 179 51.10 -54.65 -18.86
C GLU A 179 51.76 -54.99 -17.52
N LEU A 180 51.48 -54.20 -16.47
CA LEU A 180 51.97 -54.45 -15.12
C LEU A 180 51.36 -55.71 -14.48
N GLU A 181 50.08 -56.00 -14.74
CA GLU A 181 49.41 -57.24 -14.34
C GLU A 181 50.07 -58.47 -14.99
N ARG A 182 50.29 -58.45 -16.31
CA ARG A 182 51.03 -59.52 -17.02
C ARG A 182 52.48 -59.64 -16.55
N ALA A 183 53.15 -58.53 -16.23
CA ALA A 183 54.50 -58.56 -15.67
C ALA A 183 54.51 -59.18 -14.27
N LEU A 184 53.52 -58.88 -13.42
CA LEU A 184 53.33 -59.53 -12.12
C LEU A 184 53.06 -61.03 -12.27
N GLU A 185 52.16 -61.44 -13.17
CA GLU A 185 51.92 -62.87 -13.46
C GLU A 185 53.20 -63.58 -13.92
N GLN A 186 54.01 -62.95 -14.77
CA GLN A 186 55.30 -63.50 -15.22
C GLN A 186 56.31 -63.59 -14.07
N MET A 187 56.40 -62.57 -13.21
CA MET A 187 57.29 -62.59 -12.04
C MET A 187 56.84 -63.61 -10.99
N GLU A 188 55.53 -63.81 -10.79
CA GLU A 188 54.99 -64.91 -9.97
C GLU A 188 55.31 -66.28 -10.58
N GLN A 189 55.20 -66.45 -11.89
CA GLN A 189 55.58 -67.70 -12.57
C GLN A 189 57.08 -67.96 -12.44
N GLN A 190 57.92 -66.93 -12.60
CA GLN A 190 59.37 -67.03 -12.40
C GLN A 190 59.72 -67.39 -10.95
N LEU A 191 59.08 -66.76 -9.97
CA LEU A 191 59.23 -67.10 -8.55
C LEU A 191 58.87 -68.57 -8.30
N ARG A 192 57.73 -69.04 -8.81
CA ARG A 192 57.29 -70.44 -8.72
C ARG A 192 58.24 -71.41 -9.45
N THR A 193 58.99 -70.98 -10.48
CA THR A 193 60.05 -71.81 -11.07
C THR A 193 61.34 -71.80 -10.25
N GLU A 194 61.74 -70.66 -9.68
CA GLU A 194 62.91 -70.59 -8.78
C GLU A 194 62.68 -71.37 -7.48
N GLU A 195 61.46 -71.37 -6.94
CA GLU A 195 61.06 -72.27 -5.84
C GLU A 195 61.24 -73.75 -6.22
N ARG A 196 60.82 -74.15 -7.43
CA ARG A 196 61.02 -75.52 -7.94
C ARG A 196 62.50 -75.85 -8.19
N HIS A 197 63.29 -74.88 -8.66
CA HIS A 197 64.73 -75.04 -8.86
C HIS A 197 65.47 -75.15 -7.52
N ARG A 198 65.09 -74.34 -6.52
CA ARG A 198 65.55 -74.46 -5.14
C ARG A 198 65.22 -75.84 -4.56
N ASP A 199 63.97 -76.31 -4.70
CA ASP A 199 63.55 -77.64 -4.24
C ASP A 199 64.28 -78.77 -4.97
N ALA A 200 64.61 -78.60 -6.25
CA ALA A 200 65.43 -79.55 -7.01
C ALA A 200 66.88 -79.56 -6.50
N ALA A 201 67.50 -78.39 -6.36
CA ALA A 201 68.84 -78.25 -5.80
C ALA A 201 68.95 -78.79 -4.36
N ASP A 202 67.92 -78.63 -3.53
CA ASP A 202 67.91 -79.17 -2.17
C ASP A 202 67.67 -80.70 -2.13
N ARG A 203 66.96 -81.25 -3.13
CA ARG A 203 66.90 -82.71 -3.35
C ARG A 203 68.23 -83.27 -3.83
N ASP A 204 68.90 -82.63 -4.77
CA ASP A 204 70.20 -83.09 -5.27
C ASP A 204 71.32 -82.88 -4.25
N ARG A 205 71.23 -81.85 -3.39
CA ARG A 205 72.08 -81.68 -2.20
C ARG A 205 71.91 -82.81 -1.19
N LYS A 206 70.71 -83.41 -1.06
CA LYS A 206 70.48 -84.62 -0.25
C LYS A 206 71.12 -85.84 -0.92
N LYS A 207 70.86 -86.08 -2.21
CA LYS A 207 71.49 -87.19 -2.97
C LYS A 207 73.02 -87.12 -2.93
N LEU A 208 73.63 -85.94 -3.09
CA LEU A 208 75.08 -85.79 -3.02
C LEU A 208 75.64 -86.12 -1.63
N LYS A 209 74.92 -85.81 -0.54
CA LYS A 209 75.28 -86.24 0.82
C LYS A 209 75.13 -87.75 1.01
N GLU A 210 74.24 -88.40 0.28
CA GLU A 210 74.07 -89.87 0.29
C GLU A 210 75.17 -90.56 -0.54
N ASN A 211 75.47 -90.05 -1.74
CA ASN A 211 76.58 -90.52 -2.58
C ASN A 211 77.94 -90.39 -1.87
N VAL A 212 78.19 -89.30 -1.13
CA VAL A 212 79.42 -89.14 -0.33
C VAL A 212 79.51 -90.17 0.80
N ARG A 213 78.37 -90.58 1.39
CA ARG A 213 78.32 -91.68 2.37
C ARG A 213 78.60 -93.04 1.72
N GLU A 214 78.03 -93.33 0.54
CA GLU A 214 78.36 -94.56 -0.19
C GLU A 214 79.85 -94.63 -0.57
N ILE A 215 80.43 -93.52 -1.04
CA ILE A 215 81.85 -93.47 -1.45
C ILE A 215 82.78 -93.65 -0.24
N THR A 216 82.46 -93.09 0.92
CA THR A 216 83.24 -93.36 2.15
C THR A 216 83.11 -94.81 2.60
N LEU A 217 81.92 -95.41 2.52
CA LEU A 217 81.72 -96.81 2.90
C LEU A 217 82.48 -97.77 1.97
N ARG A 218 82.48 -97.53 0.64
CA ARG A 218 83.29 -98.28 -0.32
C ARG A 218 84.79 -98.09 -0.13
N LEU A 219 85.24 -96.93 0.35
CA LEU A 219 86.66 -96.70 0.65
C LEU A 219 87.12 -97.57 1.82
N GLU A 220 86.31 -97.72 2.87
CA GLU A 220 86.60 -98.67 3.96
C GLU A 220 86.62 -100.13 3.50
N GLU A 221 85.80 -100.50 2.51
CA GLU A 221 85.77 -101.84 1.93
C GLU A 221 87.03 -102.13 1.08
N GLU A 222 87.45 -101.18 0.25
CA GLU A 222 88.72 -101.24 -0.49
C GLU A 222 89.94 -101.30 0.44
N GLU A 223 89.96 -100.54 1.53
CA GLU A 223 91.07 -100.61 2.51
C GLU A 223 91.17 -101.97 3.21
N ARG A 224 90.02 -102.62 3.49
CA ARG A 224 89.98 -104.01 3.99
C ARG A 224 90.51 -105.00 2.96
N ALA A 225 90.11 -104.87 1.69
CA ALA A 225 90.61 -105.71 0.58
C ALA A 225 92.12 -105.53 0.34
N ARG A 226 92.65 -104.32 0.56
CA ARG A 226 94.08 -104.02 0.43
C ARG A 226 94.93 -104.74 1.48
N GLN A 227 94.40 -104.95 2.68
CA GLN A 227 95.09 -105.69 3.75
C GLN A 227 95.17 -107.19 3.46
N THR A 228 94.12 -107.81 2.89
CA THR A 228 94.15 -109.24 2.50
C THR A 228 95.13 -109.48 1.34
N LEU A 229 95.11 -108.62 0.31
CA LEU A 229 96.04 -108.71 -0.82
C LEU A 229 97.52 -108.57 -0.42
N HIS A 230 97.83 -107.87 0.68
CA HIS A 230 99.20 -107.74 1.17
C HIS A 230 99.75 -109.05 1.78
N LEU A 231 98.89 -109.91 2.33
CA LEU A 231 99.27 -111.23 2.82
C LEU A 231 99.52 -112.20 1.66
N GLU A 232 98.64 -112.20 0.66
CA GLU A 232 98.74 -113.06 -0.53
C GLU A 232 100.00 -112.77 -1.37
N LYS A 233 100.40 -111.50 -1.47
CA LYS A 233 101.64 -111.07 -2.15
C LYS A 233 102.88 -111.83 -1.66
N ASN A 234 103.00 -112.07 -0.35
CA ASN A 234 104.16 -112.72 0.25
C ASN A 234 104.25 -114.23 -0.10
N GLU A 235 103.13 -114.88 -0.43
CA GLU A 235 103.15 -116.26 -0.95
C GLU A 235 103.50 -116.35 -2.44
N ILE A 236 103.22 -115.29 -3.21
CA ILE A 236 103.48 -115.23 -4.66
C ILE A 236 104.96 -114.92 -4.94
N GLU A 237 105.61 -114.03 -4.18
CA GLU A 237 107.05 -113.75 -4.30
C GLU A 237 107.95 -114.98 -4.07
N LYS A 238 107.42 -115.99 -3.37
CA LYS A 238 108.10 -117.28 -3.17
C LYS A 238 107.99 -118.23 -4.37
N LYS A 239 106.96 -118.05 -5.22
CA LYS A 239 106.68 -118.84 -6.44
C LYS A 239 107.27 -118.21 -7.70
N LEU A 240 107.56 -116.90 -7.68
CA LEU A 240 108.07 -116.15 -8.83
C LEU A 240 109.46 -116.63 -9.29
N ARG A 241 110.35 -116.93 -8.35
CA ARG A 241 111.75 -117.34 -8.60
C ARG A 241 111.89 -118.65 -9.39
N ASP A 242 110.92 -119.55 -9.27
CA ASP A 242 110.86 -120.82 -10.01
C ASP A 242 110.37 -120.65 -11.46
N ILE A 243 109.83 -119.47 -11.80
CA ILE A 243 109.26 -119.16 -13.12
C ILE A 243 110.22 -118.28 -13.94
N GLU A 244 111.00 -117.40 -13.29
CA GLU A 244 112.03 -116.57 -13.94
C GLU A 244 113.04 -117.42 -14.75
N LEU A 245 113.42 -118.60 -14.21
CA LEU A 245 114.27 -119.59 -14.87
C LEU A 245 113.69 -120.23 -16.15
N ARG A 246 112.39 -120.03 -16.45
CA ARG A 246 111.70 -120.66 -17.59
C ARG A 246 111.29 -119.69 -18.71
N ASN A 247 111.53 -118.40 -18.54
CA ASN A 247 111.09 -117.40 -19.52
C ASN A 247 112.08 -117.25 -20.69
N VAL A 248 113.38 -117.50 -20.44
CA VAL A 248 114.48 -117.41 -21.42
C VAL A 248 114.25 -118.30 -22.65
N GLU A 249 113.58 -119.44 -22.49
CA GLU A 249 113.31 -120.40 -23.59
C GLU A 249 112.15 -120.00 -24.53
N ARG A 250 111.45 -118.88 -24.28
CA ARG A 250 110.25 -118.48 -25.05
C ARG A 250 110.42 -117.25 -25.94
N GLU A 251 111.46 -116.46 -25.74
CA GLU A 251 111.65 -115.20 -26.48
C GLU A 251 112.02 -115.42 -27.96
N GLU A 252 112.60 -116.57 -28.32
CA GLU A 252 113.04 -116.86 -29.70
C GLU A 252 111.90 -117.06 -30.73
N ILE A 253 110.66 -117.35 -30.29
CA ILE A 253 109.54 -117.61 -31.19
C ILE A 253 108.82 -116.30 -31.61
N VAL A 254 108.90 -115.25 -30.79
CA VAL A 254 108.22 -113.96 -30.99
C VAL A 254 108.67 -113.26 -32.28
N THR A 255 109.90 -113.49 -32.73
CA THR A 255 110.52 -112.80 -33.87
C THR A 255 110.00 -113.24 -35.25
N ARG A 256 109.30 -114.39 -35.36
CA ARG A 256 108.95 -115.00 -36.67
C ARG A 256 107.56 -114.65 -37.20
N LEU A 257 106.55 -114.45 -36.34
CA LEU A 257 105.18 -114.12 -36.77
C LEU A 257 104.95 -112.61 -36.98
N ALA A 258 105.87 -111.75 -36.55
CA ALA A 258 105.79 -110.29 -36.68
C ALA A 258 105.85 -109.74 -38.13
N LYS A 259 105.86 -110.61 -39.15
CA LYS A 259 105.88 -110.24 -40.58
C LYS A 259 104.57 -110.47 -41.34
N GLU A 260 103.62 -111.23 -40.80
CA GLU A 260 102.27 -111.34 -41.41
C GLU A 260 101.32 -110.24 -40.91
N LYS A 261 101.70 -109.53 -39.85
CA LYS A 261 101.20 -108.18 -39.54
C LYS A 261 101.60 -107.19 -40.65
N ARG A 262 100.76 -107.14 -41.70
CA ARG A 262 100.45 -105.98 -42.57
C ARG A 262 99.49 -106.31 -43.72
N GLY A 263 99.36 -107.57 -44.14
CA GLY A 263 98.69 -107.93 -45.39
C GLY A 263 97.17 -108.15 -45.33
N LEU A 264 96.57 -108.29 -44.13
CA LEU A 264 95.16 -108.63 -43.95
C LEU A 264 94.34 -107.56 -43.23
N GLU A 265 95.00 -106.58 -42.59
CA GLU A 265 94.35 -105.54 -41.79
C GLU A 265 93.61 -104.49 -42.65
N GLU A 266 93.92 -104.39 -43.95
CA GLU A 266 93.27 -103.45 -44.87
C GLU A 266 91.95 -103.97 -45.49
N ARG A 267 91.80 -105.30 -45.67
CA ARG A 267 90.56 -105.89 -46.24
C ARG A 267 89.41 -106.01 -45.24
N VAL A 268 89.64 -105.79 -43.96
CA VAL A 268 88.59 -105.79 -42.92
C VAL A 268 87.88 -104.42 -42.86
N LYS A 269 88.60 -103.31 -43.09
CA LYS A 269 88.03 -101.95 -43.02
C LYS A 269 86.91 -101.70 -44.04
N ASP A 270 87.08 -102.17 -45.28
CA ASP A 270 86.12 -101.96 -46.38
C ASP A 270 84.84 -102.80 -46.29
N LEU A 271 84.78 -103.77 -45.37
CA LEU A 271 83.57 -104.55 -45.09
C LEU A 271 82.90 -104.15 -43.77
N SER A 272 83.63 -103.57 -42.82
CA SER A 272 83.03 -102.96 -41.62
C SER A 272 82.27 -101.66 -41.90
N SER A 273 82.70 -100.85 -42.88
CA SER A 273 82.03 -99.59 -43.22
C SER A 273 80.62 -99.79 -43.82
N ARG A 274 80.39 -100.89 -44.53
CA ARG A 274 79.12 -101.16 -45.24
C ARG A 274 78.02 -101.82 -44.39
N LEU A 275 78.27 -102.08 -43.12
CA LEU A 275 77.25 -102.57 -42.18
C LEU A 275 76.68 -101.42 -41.31
N ILE A 276 77.52 -100.45 -40.95
CA ILE A 276 77.14 -99.29 -40.13
C ILE A 276 76.14 -98.38 -40.87
N ASP A 277 76.31 -98.22 -42.19
CA ASP A 277 75.42 -97.39 -43.04
C ASP A 277 73.96 -97.91 -43.16
N GLU A 278 73.67 -99.17 -42.78
CA GLU A 278 72.29 -99.69 -42.73
C GLU A 278 71.70 -99.71 -41.31
N GLU A 279 72.50 -99.94 -40.26
CA GLU A 279 72.01 -99.84 -38.87
C GLU A 279 71.65 -98.39 -38.49
N GLU A 280 72.34 -97.39 -39.07
CA GLU A 280 71.99 -95.98 -38.90
C GLU A 280 70.66 -95.57 -39.56
N LYS A 281 70.15 -96.30 -40.56
CA LYS A 281 68.83 -96.01 -41.16
C LYS A 281 67.69 -96.44 -40.26
N SER A 282 67.81 -97.61 -39.62
CA SER A 282 66.80 -98.14 -38.70
C SER A 282 66.57 -97.20 -37.49
N ASN A 283 67.65 -96.76 -36.85
CA ASN A 283 67.56 -95.87 -35.68
C ASN A 283 67.05 -94.44 -36.00
N ARG A 284 67.15 -93.99 -37.26
CA ARG A 284 66.57 -92.70 -37.70
C ARG A 284 65.05 -92.79 -37.86
N LEU A 285 64.52 -93.93 -38.30
CA LEU A 285 63.07 -94.16 -38.43
C LEU A 285 62.38 -94.35 -37.06
N GLN A 286 62.97 -95.09 -36.13
CA GLN A 286 62.44 -95.26 -34.77
C GLN A 286 62.23 -93.91 -34.04
N LYS A 287 63.14 -92.95 -34.25
CA LYS A 287 63.09 -91.59 -33.68
C LYS A 287 62.17 -90.61 -34.44
N GLN A 288 61.74 -90.95 -35.66
CA GLN A 288 60.71 -90.19 -36.38
C GLN A 288 59.30 -90.68 -36.02
N LYS A 289 59.11 -92.00 -35.86
CA LYS A 289 57.81 -92.56 -35.45
C LYS A 289 57.34 -92.02 -34.09
N SER A 290 58.19 -92.06 -33.07
CA SER A 290 57.84 -91.57 -31.72
C SER A 290 57.60 -90.06 -31.65
N LYS A 291 58.09 -89.28 -32.63
CA LYS A 291 57.76 -87.85 -32.76
C LYS A 291 56.45 -87.62 -33.52
N ALA A 292 56.13 -88.48 -34.49
CA ALA A 292 54.85 -88.43 -35.19
C ALA A 292 53.68 -88.83 -34.28
N GLU A 293 53.87 -89.79 -33.36
CA GLU A 293 52.82 -90.24 -32.44
C GLU A 293 52.48 -89.18 -31.38
N ILE A 294 53.47 -88.45 -30.84
CA ILE A 294 53.22 -87.31 -29.93
C ILE A 294 52.54 -86.16 -30.68
N ALA A 295 53.06 -85.79 -31.86
CA ALA A 295 52.45 -84.74 -32.68
C ALA A 295 51.02 -85.08 -33.14
N LEU A 296 50.63 -86.35 -33.19
CA LEU A 296 49.25 -86.75 -33.51
C LEU A 296 48.29 -86.56 -32.32
N ASP A 297 48.75 -86.79 -31.08
CA ASP A 297 47.94 -86.59 -29.87
C ASP A 297 47.79 -85.10 -29.55
N ASP A 298 48.87 -84.32 -29.69
CA ASP A 298 48.82 -82.85 -29.63
C ASP A 298 47.85 -82.29 -30.69
N LEU A 299 47.96 -82.71 -31.96
CA LEU A 299 47.03 -82.29 -33.02
C LEU A 299 45.60 -82.82 -32.81
N GLN A 300 45.37 -83.93 -32.10
CA GLN A 300 44.01 -84.38 -31.76
C GLN A 300 43.41 -83.54 -30.64
N GLN A 301 44.18 -83.17 -29.62
CA GLN A 301 43.70 -82.24 -28.58
C GLN A 301 43.53 -80.81 -29.11
N GLU A 302 44.41 -80.34 -30.00
CA GLU A 302 44.21 -79.07 -30.71
C GLU A 302 42.98 -79.12 -31.61
N LEU A 303 42.75 -80.21 -32.36
CA LEU A 303 41.56 -80.36 -33.21
C LEU A 303 40.24 -80.45 -32.41
N GLU A 304 40.24 -81.02 -31.21
CA GLU A 304 39.04 -81.02 -30.34
C GLU A 304 38.80 -79.63 -29.71
N ARG A 305 39.86 -78.94 -29.25
CA ARG A 305 39.78 -77.54 -28.79
C ARG A 305 39.35 -76.59 -29.91
N GLU A 306 39.89 -76.77 -31.12
CA GLU A 306 39.51 -76.01 -32.32
C GLU A 306 38.05 -76.30 -32.69
N LYS A 307 37.58 -77.55 -32.67
CA LYS A 307 36.16 -77.85 -32.91
C LYS A 307 35.22 -77.18 -31.91
N PHE A 308 35.58 -77.17 -30.61
CA PHE A 308 34.79 -76.49 -29.58
C PHE A 308 34.77 -74.98 -29.83
N ALA A 309 35.95 -74.35 -29.90
CA ALA A 309 36.10 -72.91 -30.16
C ALA A 309 35.51 -72.48 -31.51
N ARG A 310 35.51 -73.35 -32.53
CA ARG A 310 34.88 -73.13 -33.83
C ARG A 310 33.36 -73.24 -33.77
N SER A 311 32.80 -74.06 -32.89
CA SER A 311 31.35 -74.07 -32.65
C SER A 311 30.89 -72.79 -31.95
N GLU A 312 31.66 -72.29 -30.98
CA GLU A 312 31.40 -71.01 -30.32
C GLU A 312 31.63 -69.82 -31.28
N CYS A 313 32.72 -69.83 -32.06
CA CYS A 313 32.96 -68.84 -33.11
C CYS A 313 31.91 -68.89 -34.22
N GLU A 314 31.36 -70.04 -34.61
CA GLU A 314 30.26 -70.10 -35.59
C GLU A 314 28.90 -69.68 -34.99
N ALA A 315 28.70 -69.81 -33.68
CA ALA A 315 27.54 -69.24 -32.99
C ALA A 315 27.67 -67.71 -32.87
N ALA A 316 28.79 -67.22 -32.32
CA ALA A 316 29.09 -65.79 -32.22
C ALA A 316 29.10 -65.12 -33.59
N LYS A 317 29.66 -65.77 -34.62
CA LYS A 317 29.62 -65.27 -36.01
C LYS A 317 28.21 -65.24 -36.60
N ARG A 318 27.28 -66.12 -36.21
CA ARG A 318 25.88 -66.01 -36.66
C ARG A 318 25.14 -64.86 -36.00
N ILE A 319 25.50 -64.51 -34.75
CA ILE A 319 25.01 -63.30 -34.07
C ILE A 319 25.62 -62.06 -34.73
N ILE A 320 26.94 -62.01 -34.88
CA ILE A 320 27.67 -60.90 -35.49
C ILE A 320 27.33 -60.74 -36.99
N ASP A 321 27.12 -61.80 -37.77
CA ASP A 321 26.61 -61.69 -39.15
C ASP A 321 25.13 -61.24 -39.18
N GLY A 322 24.39 -61.36 -38.07
CA GLY A 322 23.06 -60.77 -37.88
C GLY A 322 23.15 -59.27 -37.59
N GLU A 323 23.88 -58.90 -36.54
CA GLU A 323 24.17 -57.51 -36.15
C GLU A 323 24.85 -56.72 -37.28
N LEU A 324 25.75 -57.36 -38.05
CA LEU A 324 26.40 -56.79 -39.23
C LEU A 324 25.49 -56.74 -40.46
N ARG A 325 24.36 -57.47 -40.49
CA ARG A 325 23.29 -57.21 -41.47
C ARG A 325 22.43 -56.04 -41.02
N GLU A 326 22.02 -55.99 -39.75
CA GLU A 326 21.21 -54.89 -39.22
C GLU A 326 21.97 -53.55 -39.25
N GLU A 327 23.26 -53.51 -38.91
CA GLU A 327 24.11 -52.33 -39.10
C GLU A 327 24.45 -52.06 -40.56
N ARG A 328 24.45 -53.05 -41.47
CA ARG A 328 24.58 -52.78 -42.91
C ARG A 328 23.31 -52.20 -43.52
N GLU A 329 22.15 -52.73 -43.15
CA GLU A 329 20.84 -52.21 -43.57
C GLU A 329 20.62 -50.82 -42.96
N SER A 330 20.93 -50.64 -41.67
CA SER A 330 20.95 -49.32 -41.01
C SER A 330 21.99 -48.38 -41.62
N ALA A 331 23.17 -48.87 -42.03
CA ALA A 331 24.16 -48.06 -42.76
C ALA A 331 23.70 -47.70 -44.17
N THR A 332 22.99 -48.57 -44.90
CA THR A 332 22.37 -48.21 -46.19
C THR A 332 21.22 -47.22 -46.00
N ASP A 333 20.44 -47.33 -44.93
CA ASP A 333 19.41 -46.38 -44.54
C ASP A 333 20.02 -45.00 -44.18
N ARG A 334 21.12 -45.00 -43.43
CA ARG A 334 21.92 -43.81 -43.11
C ARG A 334 22.52 -43.22 -44.38
N LEU A 335 23.05 -44.04 -45.29
CA LEU A 335 23.63 -43.58 -46.56
C LEU A 335 22.57 -43.01 -47.51
N GLN A 336 21.40 -43.64 -47.64
CA GLN A 336 20.28 -43.08 -48.40
C GLN A 336 19.79 -41.76 -47.78
N LYS A 337 19.66 -41.68 -46.45
CA LYS A 337 19.36 -40.41 -45.76
C LYS A 337 20.48 -39.38 -45.96
N ILE A 338 21.75 -39.78 -46.00
CA ILE A 338 22.88 -38.90 -46.32
C ILE A 338 22.85 -38.45 -47.78
N GLU A 339 22.43 -39.27 -48.75
CA GLU A 339 22.21 -38.84 -50.14
C GLU A 339 20.99 -37.93 -50.27
N GLU A 340 19.88 -38.21 -49.59
CA GLU A 340 18.70 -37.33 -49.53
C GLU A 340 19.07 -35.98 -48.89
N PHE A 341 19.77 -35.98 -47.76
CA PHE A 341 20.27 -34.76 -47.13
C PHE A 341 21.33 -34.07 -47.99
N SER A 342 22.19 -34.79 -48.72
CA SER A 342 23.18 -34.18 -49.63
C SER A 342 22.51 -33.56 -50.86
N GLN A 343 21.43 -34.16 -51.37
CA GLN A 343 20.60 -33.54 -52.41
C GLN A 343 19.79 -32.35 -51.87
N MET A 344 19.33 -32.41 -50.61
CA MET A 344 18.64 -31.29 -49.96
C MET A 344 19.59 -30.13 -49.65
N ILE A 345 20.81 -30.43 -49.19
CA ILE A 345 21.92 -29.50 -48.99
C ILE A 345 22.34 -28.93 -50.34
N SER A 346 22.55 -29.73 -51.38
CA SER A 346 22.88 -29.23 -52.74
C SER A 346 21.79 -28.31 -53.31
N ARG A 347 20.51 -28.61 -53.08
CA ARG A 347 19.40 -27.70 -53.43
C ARG A 347 19.42 -26.43 -52.58
N ARG A 348 19.68 -26.54 -51.27
CA ARG A 348 19.81 -25.40 -50.35
C ARG A 348 21.03 -24.55 -50.65
N ASP A 349 22.13 -25.12 -51.11
CA ASP A 349 23.34 -24.42 -51.56
C ASP A 349 23.10 -23.76 -52.92
N ALA A 350 22.36 -24.38 -53.84
CA ALA A 350 21.92 -23.72 -55.06
C ALA A 350 20.96 -22.55 -54.78
N GLU A 351 20.00 -22.73 -53.86
CA GLU A 351 19.12 -21.66 -53.36
C GLU A 351 19.94 -20.57 -52.64
N LEU A 352 20.94 -20.92 -51.85
CA LEU A 352 21.79 -20.00 -51.08
C LEU A 352 22.84 -19.29 -51.95
N ILE A 353 23.29 -19.91 -53.04
CA ILE A 353 24.08 -19.26 -54.11
C ILE A 353 23.19 -18.31 -54.91
N ALA A 354 21.94 -18.68 -55.24
CA ALA A 354 20.99 -17.77 -55.90
C ALA A 354 20.58 -16.59 -54.99
N VAL A 355 20.43 -16.82 -53.69
CA VAL A 355 20.18 -15.77 -52.69
C VAL A 355 21.44 -14.92 -52.46
N LYS A 356 22.65 -15.50 -52.47
CA LYS A 356 23.91 -14.73 -52.47
C LYS A 356 24.04 -13.87 -53.72
N LEU A 357 23.79 -14.41 -54.91
CA LEU A 357 23.85 -13.63 -56.15
C LEU A 357 22.84 -12.47 -56.12
N ARG A 358 21.61 -12.72 -55.66
CA ARG A 358 20.62 -11.66 -55.42
C ARG A 358 21.02 -10.69 -54.30
N TYR A 359 21.74 -11.14 -53.29
CA TYR A 359 22.28 -10.28 -52.23
C TYR A 359 23.46 -9.46 -52.73
N ASP A 360 24.25 -9.94 -53.69
CA ASP A 360 25.34 -9.21 -54.33
C ASP A 360 24.80 -8.21 -55.38
N GLU A 361 23.72 -8.58 -56.09
CA GLU A 361 22.91 -7.67 -56.92
C GLU A 361 22.24 -6.58 -56.06
N GLU A 362 21.55 -6.94 -54.98
CA GLU A 362 20.91 -6.01 -54.05
C GLU A 362 21.94 -5.19 -53.27
N THR A 363 23.10 -5.73 -52.86
CA THR A 363 24.13 -4.92 -52.18
C THR A 363 24.92 -4.04 -53.14
N SER A 364 25.10 -4.41 -54.41
CA SER A 364 25.65 -3.50 -55.41
C SER A 364 24.64 -2.41 -55.81
N ALA A 365 23.35 -2.74 -55.93
CA ALA A 365 22.26 -1.76 -56.05
C ALA A 365 22.18 -0.85 -54.82
N ARG A 366 22.27 -1.40 -53.60
CA ARG A 366 22.30 -0.67 -52.32
C ARG A 366 23.55 0.18 -52.18
N GLN A 367 24.71 -0.26 -52.65
CA GLN A 367 25.93 0.57 -52.70
C GLN A 367 25.81 1.69 -53.74
N HIS A 368 25.17 1.44 -54.88
CA HIS A 368 24.90 2.46 -55.88
C HIS A 368 23.88 3.49 -55.38
N LEU A 369 22.83 3.04 -54.67
CA LEU A 369 21.84 3.88 -54.00
C LEU A 369 22.42 4.60 -52.79
N GLU A 370 23.28 3.99 -51.98
CA GLU A 370 24.04 4.68 -50.92
C GLU A 370 25.00 5.70 -51.51
N LYS A 371 25.52 5.47 -52.72
CA LYS A 371 26.35 6.45 -53.42
C LYS A 371 25.52 7.59 -53.97
N THR A 372 24.38 7.35 -54.63
CA THR A 372 23.48 8.45 -55.04
C THR A 372 22.85 9.16 -53.85
N VAL A 373 22.58 8.47 -52.74
CA VAL A 373 22.17 9.08 -51.46
C VAL A 373 23.32 9.92 -50.88
N ARG A 374 24.59 9.49 -50.95
CA ARG A 374 25.73 10.31 -50.55
C ARG A 374 25.98 11.49 -51.49
N ASP A 375 25.78 11.34 -52.79
CA ASP A 375 25.88 12.41 -53.77
C ASP A 375 24.72 13.42 -53.62
N LEU A 376 23.52 12.95 -53.24
CA LEU A 376 22.36 13.78 -52.90
C LEU A 376 22.45 14.38 -51.49
N GLN A 377 23.11 13.71 -50.53
CA GLN A 377 23.43 14.25 -49.22
C GLN A 377 24.50 15.32 -49.33
N SER A 378 25.56 15.12 -50.14
CA SER A 378 26.50 16.18 -50.49
C SER A 378 25.74 17.37 -51.07
N ARG A 379 24.92 17.17 -52.12
CA ARG A 379 24.12 18.28 -52.69
C ARG A 379 23.12 18.89 -51.73
N LEU A 380 22.62 18.15 -50.75
CA LEU A 380 21.73 18.66 -49.70
C LEU A 380 22.52 19.42 -48.63
N ASP A 381 23.72 18.98 -48.28
CA ASP A 381 24.63 19.65 -47.34
C ASP A 381 25.24 20.90 -47.98
N ASP A 382 25.61 20.85 -49.26
CA ASP A 382 25.95 21.99 -50.12
C ASP A 382 24.78 22.98 -50.15
N ALA A 383 23.57 22.52 -50.49
CA ALA A 383 22.36 23.36 -50.49
C ALA A 383 21.94 23.82 -49.08
N LEU A 384 22.33 23.12 -48.01
CA LEU A 384 22.13 23.54 -46.62
C LEU A 384 23.23 24.49 -46.17
N GLU A 385 24.44 24.45 -46.72
CA GLU A 385 25.46 25.48 -46.54
C GLU A 385 25.12 26.72 -47.34
N ASP A 386 24.62 26.61 -48.57
CA ASP A 386 24.03 27.73 -49.32
C ASP A 386 22.81 28.30 -48.58
N LEU A 387 21.90 27.46 -48.07
CA LEU A 387 20.77 27.93 -47.27
C LEU A 387 21.22 28.52 -45.91
N LYS A 388 22.29 28.02 -45.27
CA LYS A 388 22.88 28.64 -44.06
C LYS A 388 23.61 29.94 -44.40
N GLN A 389 24.27 30.02 -45.54
CA GLN A 389 24.93 31.23 -46.03
C GLN A 389 23.89 32.29 -46.38
N GLU A 390 22.84 31.93 -47.13
CA GLU A 390 21.69 32.76 -47.43
C GLU A 390 20.92 33.12 -46.16
N GLN A 391 20.74 32.21 -45.19
CA GLN A 391 20.20 32.57 -43.87
C GLN A 391 21.14 33.49 -43.09
N SER A 392 22.47 33.37 -43.22
CA SER A 392 23.43 34.28 -42.60
C SER A 392 23.43 35.66 -43.28
N LEU A 393 23.28 35.70 -44.59
CA LEU A 393 23.20 36.91 -45.41
C LEU A 393 21.84 37.58 -45.23
N ARG A 394 20.77 36.80 -45.10
CA ARG A 394 19.41 37.24 -44.79
C ARG A 394 19.29 37.68 -43.34
N THR A 395 19.92 37.03 -42.37
CA THR A 395 19.96 37.57 -40.99
C THR A 395 20.88 38.78 -40.88
N LYS A 396 22.00 38.84 -41.61
CA LYS A 396 22.79 40.08 -41.75
C LYS A 396 22.02 41.19 -42.46
N ALA A 397 21.22 40.89 -43.48
CA ALA A 397 20.40 41.86 -44.21
C ALA A 397 19.11 42.24 -43.45
N GLU A 398 18.50 41.33 -42.69
CA GLU A 398 17.38 41.62 -41.79
C GLU A 398 17.84 42.25 -40.48
N LYS A 399 19.12 42.13 -40.13
CA LYS A 399 19.76 42.94 -39.09
C LYS A 399 20.11 44.31 -39.66
N ALA A 400 20.86 44.42 -40.75
CA ALA A 400 21.11 45.69 -41.42
C ALA A 400 19.82 46.43 -41.85
N ARG A 401 18.71 45.73 -42.11
CA ARG A 401 17.39 46.35 -42.35
C ARG A 401 16.61 46.65 -41.06
N ARG A 402 16.94 46.03 -39.92
CA ARG A 402 16.51 46.51 -38.59
C ARG A 402 17.35 47.71 -38.20
N ASP A 403 18.67 47.61 -38.21
CA ASP A 403 19.62 48.70 -37.99
C ASP A 403 19.27 49.90 -38.89
N LEU A 404 19.04 49.73 -40.21
CA LEU A 404 18.57 50.81 -41.11
C LEU A 404 17.10 51.21 -40.90
N SER A 405 16.24 50.38 -40.29
CA SER A 405 14.88 50.79 -39.91
C SER A 405 14.86 51.51 -38.56
N GLU A 406 15.82 51.25 -37.68
CA GLU A 406 16.08 51.91 -36.41
C GLU A 406 16.87 53.21 -36.63
N GLU A 407 17.71 53.28 -37.68
CA GLU A 407 18.24 54.53 -38.22
C GLU A 407 17.17 55.30 -39.00
N ILE A 408 16.25 54.67 -39.75
CA ILE A 408 15.13 55.40 -40.39
C ILE A 408 14.08 55.83 -39.38
N GLU A 409 13.79 55.06 -38.33
CA GLU A 409 12.96 55.49 -37.20
C GLU A 409 13.70 56.47 -36.30
N GLY A 410 15.03 56.37 -36.19
CA GLY A 410 15.90 57.35 -35.54
C GLY A 410 15.93 58.68 -36.26
N TYR A 411 16.19 58.70 -37.58
CA TYR A 411 16.10 59.90 -38.42
C TYR A 411 14.66 60.40 -38.58
N LYS A 412 13.63 59.55 -38.50
CA LYS A 412 12.25 60.02 -38.35
C LYS A 412 12.02 60.65 -36.98
N LEU A 413 12.49 60.06 -35.89
CA LEU A 413 12.39 60.66 -34.56
C LEU A 413 13.17 61.98 -34.50
N GLU A 414 14.35 62.08 -35.09
CA GLU A 414 15.11 63.32 -35.18
C GLU A 414 14.48 64.34 -36.16
N LEU A 415 13.83 63.90 -37.24
CA LEU A 415 13.12 64.79 -38.17
C LEU A 415 11.76 65.26 -37.61
N GLU A 416 11.01 64.38 -36.97
CA GLU A 416 9.76 64.66 -36.26
C GLU A 416 10.05 65.43 -34.95
N GLU A 417 11.19 65.23 -34.30
CA GLU A 417 11.64 66.08 -33.20
C GLU A 417 12.19 67.42 -33.70
N THR A 418 12.88 67.53 -34.85
CA THR A 418 13.37 68.85 -35.32
C THR A 418 12.27 69.68 -35.97
N GLN A 419 11.42 69.09 -36.81
CA GLN A 419 10.20 69.74 -37.32
C GLN A 419 9.20 69.97 -36.18
N GLY A 420 9.00 68.96 -35.32
CA GLY A 420 8.09 69.04 -34.18
C GLY A 420 8.53 70.02 -33.11
N LYS A 421 9.80 70.02 -32.64
CA LYS A 421 10.28 71.02 -31.66
C LYS A 421 10.23 72.42 -32.24
N THR A 422 10.52 72.62 -33.53
CA THR A 422 10.47 73.97 -34.14
C THR A 422 9.03 74.48 -34.32
N ALA A 423 8.11 73.65 -34.81
CA ALA A 423 6.69 74.01 -34.94
C ALA A 423 6.00 74.12 -33.57
N SER A 424 6.26 73.16 -32.68
CA SER A 424 5.69 73.09 -31.33
C SER A 424 6.22 74.20 -30.42
N HIS A 425 7.50 74.60 -30.46
CA HIS A 425 7.94 75.74 -29.64
C HIS A 425 7.33 77.08 -30.06
N HIS A 426 6.87 77.24 -31.31
CA HIS A 426 6.06 78.40 -31.69
C HIS A 426 4.59 78.19 -31.29
N ALA A 427 3.97 77.09 -31.71
CA ALA A 427 2.54 76.81 -31.48
C ALA A 427 2.18 76.61 -30.00
N MET A 428 3.03 75.97 -29.19
CA MET A 428 2.87 75.84 -27.73
C MET A 428 3.25 77.12 -27.00
N ARG A 429 3.98 78.06 -27.62
CA ARG A 429 4.21 79.38 -27.02
C ARG A 429 3.02 80.29 -27.26
N THR A 430 2.52 80.39 -28.50
CA THR A 430 1.26 81.11 -28.75
C THR A 430 0.11 80.45 -27.99
N LYS A 431 -0.02 79.12 -28.02
CA LYS A 431 -1.03 78.44 -27.21
C LYS A 431 -0.82 78.60 -25.71
N ARG A 432 0.39 78.66 -25.15
CA ARG A 432 0.53 78.95 -23.70
C ARG A 432 0.34 80.43 -23.36
N GLU A 433 0.60 81.35 -24.26
CA GLU A 433 0.28 82.77 -24.06
C GLU A 433 -1.25 83.01 -24.23
N GLU A 434 -1.92 82.27 -25.13
CA GLU A 434 -3.38 82.25 -25.31
C GLU A 434 -4.11 81.44 -24.24
N GLU A 435 -3.61 80.28 -23.81
CA GLU A 435 -4.17 79.45 -22.73
C GLU A 435 -3.89 80.09 -21.37
N CYS A 436 -2.73 80.73 -21.13
CA CYS A 436 -2.57 81.56 -19.93
C CYS A 436 -3.43 82.82 -19.98
N SER A 437 -3.67 83.43 -21.14
CA SER A 437 -4.62 84.54 -21.30
C SER A 437 -6.06 84.09 -21.05
N LEU A 438 -6.45 82.94 -21.59
CA LEU A 438 -7.79 82.35 -21.46
C LEU A 438 -8.00 81.80 -20.05
N LEU A 439 -7.00 81.18 -19.42
CA LEU A 439 -7.06 80.73 -18.03
C LEU A 439 -6.91 81.89 -17.05
N GLN A 440 -6.20 82.98 -17.37
CA GLN A 440 -6.27 84.21 -16.56
C GLN A 440 -7.62 84.91 -16.71
N LYS A 441 -8.24 84.88 -17.90
CA LYS A 441 -9.63 85.35 -18.08
C LYS A 441 -10.62 84.46 -17.37
N GLN A 442 -10.60 83.15 -17.58
CA GLN A 442 -11.48 82.18 -16.92
C GLN A 442 -11.22 82.09 -15.42
N LEU A 443 -10.01 82.33 -14.93
CA LEU A 443 -9.74 82.47 -13.49
C LEU A 443 -10.16 83.84 -12.97
N ALA A 444 -10.02 84.94 -13.74
CA ALA A 444 -10.53 86.25 -13.33
C ALA A 444 -12.07 86.33 -13.41
N GLU A 445 -12.69 85.61 -14.34
CA GLU A 445 -14.13 85.45 -14.52
C GLU A 445 -14.67 84.42 -13.52
N SER A 446 -13.95 83.35 -13.20
CA SER A 446 -14.31 82.43 -12.11
C SER A 446 -14.10 83.06 -10.73
N MET A 447 -13.05 83.85 -10.52
CA MET A 447 -12.84 84.66 -9.31
C MET A 447 -13.87 85.78 -9.24
N ARG A 448 -14.21 86.45 -10.35
CA ARG A 448 -15.27 87.46 -10.40
C ARG A 448 -16.65 86.84 -10.20
N GLU A 449 -16.94 85.68 -10.76
CA GLU A 449 -18.16 84.95 -10.47
C GLU A 449 -18.14 84.40 -9.05
N ALA A 450 -16.99 84.04 -8.48
CA ALA A 450 -16.87 83.62 -7.08
C ALA A 450 -17.01 84.80 -6.13
N ASP A 451 -16.53 85.99 -6.48
CA ASP A 451 -16.70 87.23 -5.75
C ASP A 451 -18.12 87.76 -5.92
N GLU A 452 -18.70 87.78 -7.12
CA GLU A 452 -20.13 88.10 -7.34
C GLU A 452 -21.05 87.05 -6.70
N ARG A 453 -20.67 85.76 -6.63
CA ARG A 453 -21.36 84.75 -5.82
C ARG A 453 -21.10 84.93 -4.32
N CYS A 454 -19.93 85.39 -3.88
CA CYS A 454 -19.63 85.66 -2.47
C CYS A 454 -20.21 86.98 -1.99
N GLU A 455 -20.44 87.95 -2.87
CA GLU A 455 -21.16 89.19 -2.63
C GLU A 455 -22.66 88.98 -2.76
N ALA A 456 -23.15 88.16 -3.71
CA ALA A 456 -24.53 87.71 -3.71
C ALA A 456 -24.82 86.84 -2.48
N LEU A 457 -23.91 85.97 -2.05
CA LEU A 457 -24.04 85.20 -0.80
C LEU A 457 -23.85 86.09 0.42
N ARG A 458 -22.96 87.09 0.43
CA ARG A 458 -22.88 88.07 1.53
C ARG A 458 -24.13 88.91 1.61
N VAL A 459 -24.68 89.42 0.51
CA VAL A 459 -25.95 90.16 0.48
C VAL A 459 -27.13 89.25 0.80
N LYS A 460 -27.11 87.97 0.43
CA LYS A 460 -28.15 87.00 0.78
C LYS A 460 -28.08 86.55 2.23
N TYR A 461 -26.88 86.30 2.77
CA TYR A 461 -26.65 86.03 4.19
C TYR A 461 -26.84 87.28 5.05
N GLN A 462 -26.54 88.47 4.53
CA GLN A 462 -26.76 89.75 5.21
C GLN A 462 -28.25 90.08 5.24
N LYS A 463 -28.97 89.91 4.12
CA LYS A 463 -30.43 89.93 4.11
C LYS A 463 -31.02 88.84 4.98
N GLN A 464 -30.43 87.64 5.04
CA GLN A 464 -30.87 86.61 5.98
C GLN A 464 -30.51 86.95 7.42
N THR A 465 -29.45 87.70 7.73
CA THR A 465 -29.22 88.21 9.10
C THR A 465 -30.11 89.39 9.42
N GLU A 466 -30.46 90.25 8.46
CA GLU A 466 -31.43 91.34 8.63
C GLU A 466 -32.85 90.77 8.79
N GLU A 467 -33.22 89.74 8.00
CA GLU A 467 -34.45 88.96 8.17
C GLU A 467 -34.42 88.13 9.46
N LEU A 468 -33.27 87.57 9.87
CA LEU A 468 -33.13 86.88 11.16
C LEU A 468 -33.09 87.85 12.33
N GLU A 469 -32.64 89.10 12.18
CA GLU A 469 -32.71 90.15 13.21
C GLU A 469 -34.12 90.72 13.31
N VAL A 470 -34.81 90.94 12.19
CA VAL A 470 -36.24 91.27 12.16
C VAL A 470 -37.06 90.11 12.72
N GLN A 471 -36.73 88.86 12.40
CA GLN A 471 -37.32 87.69 13.05
C GLN A 471 -36.89 87.58 14.51
N MET A 472 -35.69 87.99 14.92
CA MET A 472 -35.26 87.95 16.31
C MET A 472 -35.91 89.08 17.12
N ASP A 473 -36.26 90.21 16.51
CA ASP A 473 -37.05 91.29 17.12
C ASP A 473 -38.55 90.99 17.11
N MET A 474 -39.07 90.34 16.06
CA MET A 474 -40.40 89.71 16.09
C MET A 474 -40.44 88.58 17.14
N LEU A 475 -39.37 87.81 17.33
CA LEU A 475 -39.27 86.78 18.37
C LEU A 475 -39.00 87.37 19.74
N LYS A 476 -38.35 88.53 19.90
CA LYS A 476 -38.30 89.26 21.18
C LYS A 476 -39.66 89.85 21.54
N ARG A 477 -40.40 90.39 20.56
CA ARG A 477 -41.78 90.89 20.75
C ARG A 477 -42.76 89.76 20.99
N SER A 478 -42.66 88.67 20.24
CA SER A 478 -43.43 87.44 20.41
C SER A 478 -43.08 86.74 21.71
N LYS A 479 -41.80 86.73 22.13
CA LYS A 479 -41.37 86.26 23.45
C LYS A 479 -41.87 87.16 24.56
N ALA A 480 -41.83 88.49 24.43
CA ALA A 480 -42.42 89.38 25.43
C ALA A 480 -43.96 89.22 25.51
N ALA A 481 -44.62 88.98 24.38
CA ALA A 481 -46.03 88.62 24.32
C ALA A 481 -46.31 87.20 24.86
N SER A 482 -45.36 86.27 24.73
CA SER A 482 -45.44 84.88 25.23
C SER A 482 -44.93 84.72 26.66
N ASP A 483 -44.20 85.69 27.22
CA ASP A 483 -43.84 85.76 28.64
C ASP A 483 -44.94 86.51 29.41
N LYS A 484 -45.61 87.50 28.79
CA LYS A 484 -46.96 87.93 29.24
C LYS A 484 -47.96 86.79 29.12
N GLY A 485 -48.01 86.13 27.96
CA GLY A 485 -48.86 84.97 27.70
C GLY A 485 -48.55 83.80 28.62
N ARG A 486 -47.29 83.57 29.01
CA ARG A 486 -46.90 82.59 30.01
C ARG A 486 -47.22 83.03 31.43
N SER A 487 -47.12 84.32 31.77
CA SER A 487 -47.61 84.84 33.05
C SER A 487 -49.14 84.72 33.16
N GLN A 488 -49.86 84.95 32.06
CA GLN A 488 -51.31 84.71 31.97
C GLN A 488 -51.63 83.21 32.00
N LEU A 489 -50.89 82.36 31.27
CA LEU A 489 -51.04 80.91 31.30
C LEU A 489 -50.57 80.28 32.60
N GLU A 490 -49.68 80.90 33.38
CA GLU A 490 -49.30 80.46 34.73
C GLU A 490 -50.36 80.88 35.76
N ALA A 491 -51.00 82.04 35.58
CA ALA A 491 -52.19 82.44 36.34
C ALA A 491 -53.43 81.59 35.95
N GLU A 492 -53.61 81.27 34.67
CA GLU A 492 -54.63 80.37 34.16
C GLU A 492 -54.30 78.90 34.45
N LEU A 493 -53.04 78.50 34.66
CA LEU A 493 -52.66 77.18 35.17
C LEU A 493 -52.81 77.12 36.70
N ALA A 494 -52.73 78.23 37.42
CA ALA A 494 -53.13 78.31 38.83
C ALA A 494 -54.67 78.24 38.95
N ALA A 495 -55.39 79.03 38.16
CA ALA A 495 -56.84 78.98 38.06
C ALA A 495 -57.33 77.61 37.57
N CYS A 496 -56.70 77.04 36.54
CA CYS A 496 -56.96 75.69 36.04
C CYS A 496 -56.41 74.60 36.97
N LYS A 497 -55.57 74.90 37.98
CA LYS A 497 -55.30 73.96 39.09
C LYS A 497 -56.39 74.00 40.14
N THR A 498 -56.92 75.18 40.47
CA THR A 498 -58.14 75.27 41.30
C THR A 498 -59.35 74.71 40.57
N ASP A 499 -59.46 74.89 39.25
CA ASP A 499 -60.52 74.31 38.44
C ASP A 499 -60.26 72.86 38.09
N VAL A 500 -59.01 72.36 38.06
CA VAL A 500 -58.75 70.91 38.10
C VAL A 500 -59.08 70.34 39.47
N MET A 501 -58.95 71.07 40.58
CA MET A 501 -59.44 70.60 41.89
C MET A 501 -60.98 70.64 41.97
N ASN A 502 -61.63 71.69 41.49
CA ASN A 502 -63.08 71.79 41.36
C ASN A 502 -63.62 70.76 40.37
N MET A 503 -62.91 70.53 39.26
CA MET A 503 -63.20 69.47 38.29
C MET A 503 -62.77 68.10 38.80
N GLN A 504 -61.88 67.94 39.77
CA GLN A 504 -61.65 66.66 40.46
C GLN A 504 -62.82 66.39 41.43
N ALA A 505 -63.38 67.42 42.06
CA ALA A 505 -64.60 67.31 42.85
C ALA A 505 -65.82 67.01 41.97
N LEU A 506 -66.00 67.74 40.86
CA LEU A 506 -67.03 67.49 39.85
C LEU A 506 -66.76 66.22 39.02
N LEU A 507 -65.52 65.71 38.95
CA LEU A 507 -65.17 64.39 38.41
C LEU A 507 -65.41 63.31 39.46
N ASN A 508 -65.25 63.56 40.76
CA ASN A 508 -65.68 62.61 41.80
C ASN A 508 -67.22 62.57 41.91
N GLU A 509 -67.91 63.68 41.68
CA GLU A 509 -69.37 63.68 41.48
C GLU A 509 -69.77 63.10 40.14
N SER A 510 -69.08 63.42 39.04
CA SER A 510 -69.37 62.84 37.74
C SER A 510 -68.85 61.41 37.60
N GLU A 511 -68.02 60.90 38.52
CA GLU A 511 -67.68 59.49 38.72
C GLU A 511 -68.64 58.80 39.67
N LYS A 512 -69.32 59.51 40.57
CA LYS A 512 -70.51 58.96 41.22
C LYS A 512 -71.67 58.90 40.23
N ARG A 513 -71.89 59.94 39.43
CA ARG A 513 -72.88 59.93 38.33
C ARG A 513 -72.45 59.01 37.19
N ARG A 514 -71.15 58.86 36.88
CA ARG A 514 -70.64 57.90 35.88
C ARG A 514 -70.61 56.49 36.43
N LYS A 515 -70.32 56.21 37.71
CA LYS A 515 -70.52 54.85 38.28
C LYS A 515 -72.00 54.52 38.49
N MET A 516 -72.87 55.51 38.71
CA MET A 516 -74.31 55.29 38.73
C MET A 516 -74.89 55.16 37.32
N ALA A 517 -74.35 55.89 36.35
CA ALA A 517 -74.67 55.77 34.93
C ALA A 517 -73.97 54.59 34.26
N GLU A 518 -72.86 54.07 34.79
CA GLU A 518 -72.15 52.84 34.38
C GLU A 518 -72.69 51.64 35.13
N ASN A 519 -73.29 51.79 36.31
CA ASN A 519 -74.18 50.78 36.86
C ASN A 519 -75.50 50.77 36.08
N GLN A 520 -76.03 51.91 35.62
CA GLN A 520 -77.15 51.93 34.69
C GLN A 520 -76.76 51.55 33.25
N LEU A 521 -75.51 51.73 32.82
CA LEU A 521 -74.98 51.25 31.53
C LEU A 521 -74.46 49.82 31.65
N ALA A 522 -74.21 49.30 32.84
CA ALA A 522 -73.99 47.88 33.12
C ALA A 522 -75.32 47.18 33.32
N ASP A 523 -76.35 47.81 33.88
CA ASP A 523 -77.72 47.31 33.86
C ASP A 523 -78.30 47.43 32.45
N LYS A 524 -77.89 48.43 31.64
CA LYS A 524 -78.23 48.54 30.22
C LYS A 524 -77.29 47.78 29.29
N SER A 525 -76.08 47.38 29.70
CA SER A 525 -75.24 46.43 28.97
C SER A 525 -75.47 45.01 29.43
N LEU A 526 -76.04 44.78 30.60
CA LEU A 526 -76.61 43.51 31.06
C LEU A 526 -78.04 43.38 30.55
N GLN A 527 -78.78 44.46 30.29
CA GLN A 527 -80.00 44.41 29.47
C GLN A 527 -79.72 44.45 27.97
N LEU A 528 -78.59 44.96 27.49
CA LEU A 528 -78.19 44.78 26.08
C LEU A 528 -77.44 43.47 25.87
N GLN A 529 -76.79 42.89 26.88
CA GLN A 529 -76.35 41.50 26.88
C GLN A 529 -77.53 40.57 27.11
N GLN A 530 -78.48 40.84 28.00
CA GLN A 530 -79.70 40.03 28.06
C GLN A 530 -80.53 40.22 26.79
N CYS A 531 -80.62 41.42 26.19
CA CYS A 531 -81.26 41.57 24.88
C CYS A 531 -80.41 41.09 23.71
N SER A 532 -79.08 40.94 23.79
CA SER A 532 -78.24 40.38 22.72
C SER A 532 -78.01 38.88 22.87
N GLU A 533 -77.97 38.35 24.09
CA GLU A 533 -78.09 36.95 24.46
C GLU A 533 -79.54 36.50 24.27
N GLU A 534 -80.56 37.35 24.42
CA GLU A 534 -81.90 37.08 23.90
C GLU A 534 -81.90 37.23 22.37
N ARG A 535 -81.16 38.16 21.75
CA ARG A 535 -81.06 38.20 20.28
C ARG A 535 -80.22 37.06 19.70
N GLU A 536 -79.34 36.44 20.47
CA GLU A 536 -78.52 35.29 20.12
C GLU A 536 -79.16 33.99 20.58
N GLN A 537 -80.00 33.99 21.62
CA GLN A 537 -80.94 32.92 21.92
C GLN A 537 -82.18 33.01 21.01
N LEU A 538 -82.48 34.14 20.39
CA LEU A 538 -83.51 34.30 19.35
C LEU A 538 -82.91 34.10 17.96
N ALA A 539 -81.65 34.47 17.70
CA ALA A 539 -80.96 34.09 16.46
C ALA A 539 -80.44 32.65 16.49
N ALA A 540 -80.22 32.06 17.67
CA ALA A 540 -80.04 30.63 17.84
C ALA A 540 -81.33 29.89 18.20
N LYS A 541 -82.47 30.54 18.51
CA LYS A 541 -83.81 29.92 18.37
C LYS A 541 -84.32 30.03 16.94
N VAL A 542 -83.97 31.05 16.16
CA VAL A 542 -84.25 31.09 14.72
C VAL A 542 -83.29 30.17 13.98
N GLY A 543 -81.99 30.20 14.31
CA GLY A 543 -80.99 29.27 13.78
C GLY A 543 -81.23 27.83 14.21
N LYS A 544 -81.70 27.59 15.45
CA LYS A 544 -82.27 26.29 15.81
C LYS A 544 -83.57 26.04 15.09
N LEU A 545 -84.57 26.92 15.05
CA LEU A 545 -85.82 26.67 14.32
C LEU A 545 -85.65 26.52 12.80
N THR A 546 -84.58 27.00 12.17
CA THR A 546 -84.26 26.75 10.76
C THR A 546 -83.47 25.45 10.58
N SER A 547 -82.46 25.18 11.41
CA SER A 547 -81.78 23.87 11.39
C SER A 547 -82.65 22.73 11.92
N GLU A 548 -83.64 23.02 12.77
CA GLU A 548 -84.76 22.16 13.19
C GLU A 548 -85.85 22.17 12.12
N LEU A 549 -86.00 23.18 11.24
CA LEU A 549 -86.86 23.04 10.06
C LEU A 549 -86.24 22.06 9.06
N GLU A 550 -84.96 22.23 8.76
CA GLU A 550 -84.18 21.43 7.83
C GLU A 550 -84.01 19.99 8.37
N THR A 551 -83.64 19.83 9.64
CA THR A 551 -83.62 18.52 10.31
C THR A 551 -85.00 18.01 10.76
N VAL A 552 -86.12 18.75 10.58
CA VAL A 552 -87.48 18.18 10.58
C VAL A 552 -87.97 17.89 9.15
N MET A 553 -87.33 18.38 8.10
CA MET A 553 -87.56 17.90 6.73
C MET A 553 -86.80 16.59 6.50
N GLU A 554 -85.46 16.61 6.63
CA GLU A 554 -84.63 15.39 6.62
C GLU A 554 -85.01 14.44 7.77
N GLY A 555 -85.41 15.01 8.91
CA GLY A 555 -85.99 14.27 10.02
C GLY A 555 -87.36 13.69 9.73
N LYS A 556 -88.25 14.32 8.96
CA LYS A 556 -89.53 13.67 8.60
C LYS A 556 -89.34 12.53 7.63
N GLU A 557 -88.44 12.66 6.65
CA GLU A 557 -88.17 11.56 5.71
C GLU A 557 -87.51 10.38 6.45
N SER A 558 -86.53 10.65 7.32
CA SER A 558 -85.90 9.60 8.14
C SER A 558 -86.75 9.11 9.34
N GLN A 559 -87.67 9.90 9.89
CA GLN A 559 -88.61 9.50 10.95
C GLN A 559 -89.88 8.84 10.41
N ILE A 560 -90.24 9.00 9.13
CA ILE A 560 -91.21 8.09 8.50
C ILE A 560 -90.63 6.67 8.45
N GLN A 561 -89.32 6.51 8.22
CA GLN A 561 -88.65 5.19 8.28
C GLN A 561 -88.27 4.73 9.69
N THR A 562 -87.91 5.62 10.62
CA THR A 562 -87.49 5.22 11.98
C THR A 562 -88.63 5.19 13.01
N ASN A 563 -89.74 5.92 12.86
CA ASN A 563 -90.93 5.69 13.71
C ASN A 563 -91.49 4.27 13.53
N GLY A 564 -91.32 3.65 12.35
CA GLY A 564 -91.69 2.24 12.12
C GLY A 564 -90.90 1.21 12.94
N ASN A 565 -89.74 1.60 13.48
CA ASN A 565 -88.80 0.75 14.21
C ASN A 565 -88.62 1.18 15.67
N LEU A 566 -88.45 2.48 15.94
CA LEU A 566 -88.31 3.01 17.29
C LEU A 566 -89.61 2.92 18.12
N LEU A 567 -90.80 2.86 17.50
CA LEU A 567 -92.02 2.46 18.21
C LEU A 567 -91.97 1.03 18.79
N LYS A 568 -90.98 0.20 18.41
CA LYS A 568 -90.74 -1.14 18.98
C LYS A 568 -89.60 -1.14 20.01
N GLU A 569 -88.56 -0.32 19.82
CA GLU A 569 -87.41 -0.26 20.75
C GLU A 569 -87.65 0.67 21.94
N ILE A 570 -88.40 1.76 21.77
CA ILE A 570 -88.85 2.64 22.88
C ILE A 570 -89.80 1.87 23.84
N ALA A 571 -90.45 0.81 23.37
CA ALA A 571 -91.24 -0.10 24.21
C ALA A 571 -90.38 -1.06 25.06
N VAL A 572 -89.08 -1.22 24.76
CA VAL A 572 -88.17 -2.15 25.44
C VAL A 572 -87.17 -1.40 26.33
N LEU A 573 -86.55 -0.33 25.83
CA LEU A 573 -85.50 0.40 26.55
C LEU A 573 -86.03 1.29 27.69
N ASN A 574 -87.30 1.72 27.62
CA ASN A 574 -87.97 2.35 28.78
C ASN A 574 -88.07 1.42 29.99
N MET A 575 -87.99 0.09 29.79
CA MET A 575 -88.00 -0.88 30.90
C MET A 575 -86.60 -1.05 31.54
N GLN A 576 -85.52 -0.70 30.83
CA GLN A 576 -84.14 -0.91 31.30
C GLN A 576 -83.45 0.36 31.83
N ILE A 577 -83.94 1.56 31.49
CA ILE A 577 -83.43 2.83 32.04
C ILE A 577 -83.91 3.05 33.49
N VAL A 578 -85.06 2.52 33.86
CA VAL A 578 -85.57 2.50 35.25
C VAL A 578 -84.65 1.64 36.13
N GLU A 579 -84.44 0.38 35.76
CA GLU A 579 -83.72 -0.62 36.59
C GLU A 579 -82.22 -0.29 36.83
N MET A 580 -81.57 0.47 35.94
CA MET A 580 -80.13 0.73 36.00
C MET A 580 -79.70 2.11 36.53
N THR A 581 -80.64 3.05 36.73
CA THR A 581 -80.33 4.34 37.37
C THR A 581 -80.62 4.34 38.87
N GLU A 582 -81.66 3.63 39.31
CA GLU A 582 -81.93 3.38 40.73
C GLU A 582 -80.73 2.70 41.42
N ALA A 583 -80.08 1.73 40.76
CA ALA A 583 -78.94 0.98 41.30
C ALA A 583 -77.60 1.77 41.41
N SER A 584 -77.54 3.04 41.01
CA SER A 584 -76.30 3.84 40.98
C SER A 584 -76.35 5.09 41.87
N GLU A 585 -77.53 5.70 42.01
CA GLU A 585 -77.79 6.74 43.02
C GLU A 585 -77.51 6.22 44.45
N GLU A 586 -77.86 4.96 44.74
CA GLU A 586 -77.58 4.35 46.05
C GLU A 586 -76.06 4.27 46.37
N ALA A 587 -75.23 3.94 45.38
CA ALA A 587 -73.80 3.69 45.58
C ALA A 587 -72.97 4.97 45.81
N LYS A 588 -73.37 6.11 45.24
CA LYS A 588 -72.66 7.39 45.44
C LYS A 588 -73.17 8.18 46.65
N ASN A 589 -74.48 8.17 46.92
CA ASN A 589 -75.05 8.87 48.07
C ASN A 589 -74.60 8.30 49.42
N ILE A 590 -74.14 7.05 49.48
CA ILE A 590 -73.52 6.49 50.69
C ILE A 590 -72.12 7.07 50.95
N ARG A 591 -71.31 7.34 49.91
CA ARG A 591 -69.87 7.67 50.10
C ARG A 591 -69.59 9.14 50.40
N SER A 592 -70.36 10.08 49.87
CA SER A 592 -70.24 11.51 50.21
C SER A 592 -70.79 11.83 51.61
N ASN A 593 -71.91 11.19 51.99
CA ASN A 593 -72.53 11.35 53.30
C ASN A 593 -71.74 10.74 54.48
N LEU A 594 -70.65 10.02 54.23
CA LEU A 594 -69.78 9.48 55.28
C LEU A 594 -68.58 10.38 55.59
N THR A 595 -67.91 10.96 54.60
CA THR A 595 -66.84 11.95 54.85
C THR A 595 -67.39 13.23 55.49
N ALA A 596 -68.61 13.64 55.11
CA ALA A 596 -69.32 14.76 55.73
C ALA A 596 -69.83 14.48 57.16
N LYS A 597 -69.71 13.24 57.66
CA LYS A 597 -69.94 12.88 59.08
C LYS A 597 -68.64 12.81 59.88
N LEU A 598 -67.51 12.49 59.26
CA LEU A 598 -66.21 12.42 59.95
C LEU A 598 -65.78 13.80 60.50
N CYS A 599 -65.98 14.86 59.72
CA CYS A 599 -65.76 16.25 60.13
C CYS A 599 -66.80 16.77 61.16
N LYS A 600 -67.77 15.94 61.58
CA LYS A 600 -68.67 16.23 62.73
C LYS A 600 -68.29 15.43 63.96
N THR A 601 -67.73 14.23 63.81
CA THR A 601 -67.16 13.49 64.94
C THR A 601 -65.95 14.20 65.57
N GLU A 602 -65.29 15.12 64.86
CA GLU A 602 -64.23 15.96 65.41
C GLU A 602 -64.80 17.08 66.32
N ASP A 603 -65.97 17.66 65.99
CA ASP A 603 -66.71 18.58 66.88
C ASP A 603 -67.34 17.85 68.10
N ASP A 604 -67.73 16.59 67.95
CA ASP A 604 -68.27 15.80 69.07
C ASP A 604 -67.18 15.33 70.05
N VAL A 605 -65.92 15.24 69.62
CA VAL A 605 -64.77 15.06 70.55
C VAL A 605 -64.57 16.28 71.44
N ALA A 606 -64.91 17.49 70.99
CA ALA A 606 -64.88 18.69 71.84
C ALA A 606 -65.93 18.64 72.96
N LYS A 607 -67.09 18.01 72.72
CA LYS A 607 -68.13 17.80 73.76
C LYS A 607 -67.78 16.68 74.74
N LEU A 608 -67.08 15.64 74.26
CA LEU A 608 -66.57 14.56 75.10
C LEU A 608 -65.47 15.01 76.08
N MET A 609 -64.93 16.24 75.95
CA MET A 609 -64.12 16.87 77.00
C MET A 609 -64.95 17.40 78.17
N ASP A 610 -66.19 17.85 77.94
CA ASP A 610 -67.10 18.29 79.00
C ASP A 610 -67.73 17.09 79.73
N ASP A 611 -68.21 16.07 78.99
CA ASP A 611 -68.80 14.85 79.58
C ASP A 611 -67.84 14.08 80.50
N GLN A 612 -66.52 14.22 80.31
CA GLN A 612 -65.52 13.53 81.15
C GLN A 612 -65.27 14.23 82.50
N LEU A 613 -65.75 15.46 82.71
CA LEU A 613 -65.74 16.13 84.01
C LEU A 613 -66.90 15.66 84.90
N GLU A 614 -68.12 15.54 84.36
CA GLU A 614 -69.32 15.22 85.16
C GLU A 614 -69.46 13.74 85.56
N LEU A 615 -68.74 12.81 84.91
CA LEU A 615 -68.69 11.41 85.35
C LEU A 615 -67.45 11.03 86.18
N LYS A 616 -66.54 11.99 86.45
CA LYS A 616 -65.60 11.90 87.58
C LYS A 616 -66.02 12.71 88.80
N SER A 617 -66.87 13.74 88.67
CA SER A 617 -67.62 14.27 89.82
C SER A 617 -68.56 13.21 90.41
N ALA A 618 -69.00 12.23 89.62
CA ALA A 618 -69.69 11.03 90.11
C ALA A 618 -68.86 10.14 91.07
N LEU A 619 -67.56 10.39 91.27
CA LEU A 619 -66.79 9.76 92.36
C LEU A 619 -67.18 10.31 93.74
N GLU A 620 -67.84 11.47 93.82
CA GLU A 620 -68.52 11.93 95.06
C GLU A 620 -69.60 10.94 95.55
N LYS A 621 -70.06 9.99 94.70
CA LYS A 621 -70.91 8.88 95.14
C LYS A 621 -70.21 7.97 96.15
N SER A 622 -68.87 7.96 96.19
CA SER A 622 -68.12 7.29 97.26
C SER A 622 -68.00 8.14 98.54
N GLU A 623 -67.96 9.46 98.41
CA GLU A 623 -67.77 10.38 99.54
C GLU A 623 -69.05 10.69 100.33
N LYS A 624 -70.24 10.35 99.81
CA LYS A 624 -71.54 10.70 100.43
C LYS A 624 -72.34 9.53 101.02
N GLU A 625 -71.87 8.29 100.88
CA GLU A 625 -72.42 7.14 101.64
C GLU A 625 -71.45 6.54 102.67
N ALA A 626 -70.12 6.66 102.49
CA ALA A 626 -69.15 6.28 103.54
C ALA A 626 -68.99 7.34 104.65
N THR A 627 -69.41 8.58 104.40
CA THR A 627 -69.62 9.61 105.45
C THR A 627 -71.02 9.51 106.09
N SER A 628 -71.86 8.58 105.64
CA SER A 628 -73.18 8.33 106.22
C SER A 628 -73.07 7.62 107.57
N LEU A 629 -73.16 8.42 108.64
CA LEU A 629 -73.86 8.04 109.86
C LEU A 629 -73.33 6.81 110.63
N ARG A 630 -72.01 6.56 110.65
CA ARG A 630 -71.22 5.97 111.77
C ARG A 630 -69.72 6.00 111.39
N ALA A 631 -68.90 6.96 111.85
CA ALA A 631 -69.00 7.82 113.03
C ALA A 631 -69.12 7.05 114.37
N GLN A 632 -68.85 7.74 115.48
CA GLN A 632 -68.98 7.28 116.87
C GLN A 632 -67.96 6.23 117.38
N LEU A 633 -67.38 5.34 116.56
CA LEU A 633 -66.49 4.26 117.06
C LEU A 633 -65.25 3.94 116.18
N ALA A 634 -64.25 4.82 116.21
CA ALA A 634 -62.86 4.45 115.84
C ALA A 634 -61.78 5.27 116.60
N GLU A 635 -62.15 5.98 117.67
CA GLU A 635 -61.24 6.80 118.49
C GLU A 635 -60.26 5.95 119.33
N SER A 636 -60.26 4.62 119.15
CA SER A 636 -59.31 3.73 119.82
C SER A 636 -58.99 2.43 119.05
N ARG A 637 -57.70 2.29 118.70
CA ARG A 637 -56.90 1.04 118.68
C ARG A 637 -57.15 0.07 117.51
N LYS A 638 -56.14 -0.62 116.96
CA LYS A 638 -54.68 -0.68 117.23
C LYS A 638 -54.26 -0.98 118.68
N ARG A 639 -54.61 -2.17 119.17
CA ARG A 639 -54.02 -2.91 120.30
C ARG A 639 -54.41 -4.39 120.12
N PHE A 640 -53.41 -5.26 119.94
CA PHE A 640 -53.48 -6.74 119.95
C PHE A 640 -54.25 -7.47 118.82
N ASP A 641 -53.98 -8.75 118.47
CA ASP A 641 -52.70 -9.47 118.18
C ASP A 641 -52.94 -10.99 117.85
N GLU A 642 -51.92 -11.67 117.25
CA GLU A 642 -51.54 -13.12 117.35
C GLU A 642 -52.58 -14.24 116.96
N ALA A 643 -52.31 -15.57 116.83
CA ALA A 643 -51.17 -16.53 117.01
C ALA A 643 -51.28 -17.70 115.95
N VAL A 644 -50.64 -18.90 115.88
CA VAL A 644 -49.63 -19.72 116.63
C VAL A 644 -48.96 -20.78 115.66
N SER A 645 -48.22 -21.83 116.11
CA SER A 645 -47.38 -22.76 115.28
C SER A 645 -46.98 -24.10 115.99
N ALA A 646 -46.46 -25.15 115.30
CA ALA A 646 -45.46 -26.18 115.80
C ALA A 646 -45.12 -27.43 114.89
N SER A 647 -43.89 -28.02 115.07
CA SER A 647 -43.46 -29.45 114.91
C SER A 647 -42.54 -29.93 113.73
N ALA A 648 -41.20 -30.05 113.93
CA ALA A 648 -40.22 -30.83 113.09
C ALA A 648 -38.78 -30.87 113.73
N GLU A 649 -37.82 -31.70 113.23
CA GLU A 649 -36.34 -31.41 113.33
C GLU A 649 -35.37 -32.25 112.44
N GLU A 650 -34.92 -33.46 112.84
CA GLU A 650 -33.46 -33.76 112.85
C GLU A 650 -32.71 -33.85 111.49
N LEU A 651 -33.05 -34.79 110.60
CA LEU A 651 -32.42 -35.27 109.32
C LEU A 651 -30.95 -34.95 108.89
N LYS A 652 -30.04 -34.40 109.71
CA LYS A 652 -28.95 -33.51 109.22
C LYS A 652 -27.53 -34.07 109.01
N ARG A 653 -27.14 -35.27 109.47
CA ARG A 653 -25.70 -35.58 109.69
C ARG A 653 -24.84 -36.11 108.52
N VAL A 654 -25.38 -36.82 107.53
CA VAL A 654 -24.54 -37.54 106.52
C VAL A 654 -23.91 -36.62 105.48
N VAL A 655 -24.56 -35.50 105.16
CA VAL A 655 -24.28 -34.63 104.00
C VAL A 655 -22.88 -33.98 104.00
N ALA A 656 -22.19 -33.92 105.15
CA ALA A 656 -21.05 -33.02 105.34
C ALA A 656 -19.74 -33.38 104.62
N ARG A 657 -19.46 -34.65 104.27
CA ARG A 657 -18.11 -35.07 103.81
C ARG A 657 -17.89 -35.02 102.30
N GLU A 658 -18.87 -35.43 101.51
CA GLU A 658 -18.71 -35.49 100.05
C GLU A 658 -18.58 -34.10 99.42
N VAL A 659 -19.20 -33.10 100.06
CA VAL A 659 -19.09 -31.66 99.72
C VAL A 659 -17.63 -31.21 99.60
N ALA A 660 -16.78 -31.54 100.56
CA ALA A 660 -15.40 -31.02 100.61
C ALA A 660 -14.47 -31.57 99.51
N ALA A 661 -14.78 -32.75 98.96
CA ALA A 661 -14.06 -33.31 97.82
C ALA A 661 -14.61 -32.82 96.46
N ALA A 662 -15.84 -32.31 96.45
CA ALA A 662 -16.45 -31.68 95.29
C ALA A 662 -16.00 -30.22 95.12
N THR A 663 -15.87 -29.45 96.21
CA THR A 663 -15.48 -28.01 96.14
C THR A 663 -14.12 -27.79 95.50
N SER A 664 -13.06 -28.48 95.95
CA SER A 664 -11.71 -28.28 95.39
C SER A 664 -11.61 -28.58 93.88
N ARG A 665 -12.35 -29.58 93.38
CA ARG A 665 -12.44 -29.86 91.93
C ARG A 665 -13.36 -28.90 91.18
N ALA A 666 -14.29 -28.23 91.86
CA ALA A 666 -15.04 -27.11 91.28
C ALA A 666 -14.15 -25.86 91.18
N GLU A 667 -13.36 -25.54 92.20
CA GLU A 667 -12.47 -24.36 92.26
C GLU A 667 -11.43 -24.35 91.11
N GLU A 668 -10.76 -25.49 90.83
CA GLU A 668 -9.84 -25.59 89.69
C GLU A 668 -10.55 -25.45 88.33
N ALA A 669 -11.74 -26.04 88.20
CA ALA A 669 -12.56 -25.95 86.99
C ALA A 669 -13.11 -24.53 86.78
N GLU A 670 -13.47 -23.83 87.85
CA GLU A 670 -13.86 -22.41 87.82
C GLU A 670 -12.67 -21.54 87.42
N ALA A 671 -11.48 -21.70 88.01
CA ALA A 671 -10.29 -20.94 87.63
C ALA A 671 -9.91 -21.12 86.14
N ALA A 672 -10.03 -22.34 85.61
CA ALA A 672 -9.84 -22.63 84.19
C ALA A 672 -10.92 -21.99 83.31
N ARG A 673 -12.20 -22.09 83.73
CA ARG A 673 -13.35 -21.46 83.07
C ARG A 673 -13.21 -19.95 83.02
N ASP A 674 -12.78 -19.33 84.12
CA ASP A 674 -12.62 -17.89 84.24
C ASP A 674 -11.53 -17.37 83.31
N LYS A 675 -10.40 -18.09 83.21
CA LYS A 675 -9.33 -17.77 82.25
C LYS A 675 -9.80 -17.90 80.80
N ALA A 676 -10.55 -18.97 80.47
CA ALA A 676 -11.15 -19.14 79.15
C ALA A 676 -12.20 -18.08 78.83
N GLN A 677 -13.01 -17.67 79.82
CA GLN A 677 -14.05 -16.65 79.66
C GLN A 677 -13.43 -15.26 79.46
N ARG A 678 -12.35 -14.90 80.18
CA ARG A 678 -11.58 -13.67 79.94
C ARG A 678 -10.94 -13.66 78.54
N ALA A 679 -10.39 -14.80 78.09
CA ALA A 679 -9.85 -14.92 76.74
C ALA A 679 -10.94 -14.77 75.66
N LYS A 680 -12.11 -15.40 75.85
CA LYS A 680 -13.28 -15.23 74.98
C LYS A 680 -13.74 -13.77 74.92
N MET A 681 -13.87 -13.09 76.07
CA MET A 681 -14.28 -11.69 76.11
C MET A 681 -13.32 -10.79 75.34
N LYS A 682 -12.00 -11.01 75.46
CA LYS A 682 -10.99 -10.24 74.70
C LYS A 682 -11.08 -10.49 73.19
N ALA A 683 -11.18 -11.75 72.76
CA ALA A 683 -11.33 -12.08 71.35
C ALA A 683 -12.67 -11.59 70.75
N GLN A 684 -13.74 -11.58 71.55
CA GLN A 684 -15.02 -10.99 71.16
C GLN A 684 -14.92 -9.46 71.03
N GLN A 685 -14.25 -8.78 71.97
CA GLN A 685 -14.03 -7.34 71.89
C GLN A 685 -13.20 -6.97 70.65
N GLU A 686 -12.10 -7.68 70.38
CA GLU A 686 -11.27 -7.47 69.18
C GLU A 686 -12.06 -7.70 67.87
N ALA A 687 -12.96 -8.68 67.84
CA ALA A 687 -13.86 -8.91 66.71
C ALA A 687 -14.93 -7.80 66.58
N GLU A 688 -15.50 -7.33 67.69
CA GLU A 688 -16.46 -6.22 67.68
C GLU A 688 -15.80 -4.90 67.24
N ASP A 689 -14.57 -4.62 67.67
CA ASP A 689 -13.81 -3.44 67.28
C ASP A 689 -13.41 -3.48 65.79
N ALA A 690 -12.97 -4.63 65.28
CA ALA A 690 -12.75 -4.82 63.84
C ALA A 690 -14.06 -4.69 63.02
N CYS A 691 -15.19 -5.17 63.54
CA CYS A 691 -16.49 -4.95 62.91
C CYS A 691 -16.89 -3.46 62.90
N ARG A 692 -16.63 -2.70 63.97
CA ARG A 692 -16.86 -1.25 64.05
C ARG A 692 -16.03 -0.53 62.97
N GLU A 693 -14.73 -0.79 62.89
CA GLU A 693 -13.83 -0.20 61.89
C GLU A 693 -14.30 -0.50 60.45
N VAL A 694 -14.69 -1.74 60.15
CA VAL A 694 -15.23 -2.12 58.83
C VAL A 694 -16.56 -1.41 58.54
N THR A 695 -17.45 -1.23 59.53
CA THR A 695 -18.68 -0.46 59.33
C THR A 695 -18.42 1.03 59.11
N ASP A 696 -17.44 1.61 59.80
CA ASP A 696 -17.09 3.04 59.69
C ASP A 696 -16.41 3.35 58.35
N ILE A 697 -15.47 2.51 57.90
CA ILE A 697 -14.89 2.60 56.56
C ILE A 697 -15.97 2.45 55.48
N THR A 698 -16.90 1.51 55.65
CA THR A 698 -18.03 1.31 54.72
C THR A 698 -19.00 2.50 54.71
N ALA A 699 -19.25 3.13 55.88
CA ALA A 699 -20.06 4.33 55.99
C ALA A 699 -19.37 5.53 55.31
N SER A 700 -18.07 5.73 55.56
CA SER A 700 -17.27 6.77 54.93
C SER A 700 -17.22 6.62 53.41
N LEU A 701 -17.01 5.41 52.88
CA LEU A 701 -17.04 5.15 51.44
C LEU A 701 -18.41 5.49 50.83
N ARG A 702 -19.50 5.08 51.46
CA ARG A 702 -20.87 5.42 51.04
C ARG A 702 -21.14 6.93 51.11
N GLU A 703 -20.53 7.65 52.05
CA GLU A 703 -20.64 9.09 52.12
C GLU A 703 -19.83 9.78 51.01
N CYS A 704 -18.60 9.33 50.76
CA CYS A 704 -17.77 9.78 49.63
C CYS A 704 -18.48 9.55 48.29
N GLU A 705 -19.08 8.37 48.06
CA GLU A 705 -19.90 8.12 46.86
C GLU A 705 -21.09 9.08 46.74
N ARG A 706 -21.79 9.36 47.85
CA ARG A 706 -22.91 10.32 47.88
C ARG A 706 -22.45 11.75 47.61
N ARG A 707 -21.27 12.14 48.10
CA ARG A 707 -20.64 13.44 47.83
C ARG A 707 -20.22 13.52 46.36
N GLN A 708 -19.59 12.49 45.81
CA GLN A 708 -19.20 12.44 44.38
C GLN A 708 -20.42 12.58 43.48
N ARG A 709 -21.46 11.74 43.66
CA ARG A 709 -22.68 11.82 42.85
C ARG A 709 -23.38 13.19 42.94
N LYS A 710 -23.28 13.88 44.08
CA LYS A 710 -23.76 15.27 44.22
C LYS A 710 -22.88 16.27 43.47
N PHE A 711 -21.56 16.11 43.45
CA PHE A 711 -20.68 16.94 42.61
C PHE A 711 -20.93 16.69 41.12
N ASP A 712 -21.08 15.42 40.71
CA ASP A 712 -21.39 15.05 39.32
C ASP A 712 -22.74 15.65 38.88
N GLN A 713 -23.75 15.56 39.76
CA GLN A 713 -25.07 16.17 39.54
C GLN A 713 -24.99 17.69 39.45
N LEU A 714 -24.34 18.37 40.41
CA LEU A 714 -24.19 19.83 40.39
C LEU A 714 -23.39 20.31 39.17
N LEU A 715 -22.37 19.56 38.74
CA LEU A 715 -21.61 19.86 37.53
C LEU A 715 -22.44 19.65 36.26
N ALA A 716 -23.33 18.66 36.23
CA ALA A 716 -24.28 18.45 35.14
C ALA A 716 -25.38 19.54 35.11
N GLU A 717 -25.89 19.94 36.28
CA GLU A 717 -26.85 21.03 36.44
C GLU A 717 -26.24 22.37 36.00
N GLU A 718 -25.01 22.69 36.40
CA GLU A 718 -24.30 23.90 35.96
C GLU A 718 -23.92 23.87 34.48
N LYS A 719 -23.54 22.72 33.92
CA LYS A 719 -23.40 22.55 32.46
C LYS A 719 -24.74 22.78 31.75
N ALA A 720 -25.85 22.29 32.28
CA ALA A 720 -27.17 22.54 31.72
C ALA A 720 -27.64 23.99 31.89
N ASN A 721 -27.28 24.66 32.98
CA ASN A 721 -27.57 26.07 33.25
C ASN A 721 -26.78 26.98 32.29
N THR A 722 -25.48 26.72 32.11
CA THR A 722 -24.62 27.45 31.17
C THR A 722 -25.02 27.22 29.71
N LEU A 723 -25.39 25.98 29.32
CA LEU A 723 -25.95 25.70 27.99
C LEU A 723 -27.29 26.41 27.75
N ARG A 724 -28.18 26.48 28.76
CA ARG A 724 -29.42 27.28 28.67
C ARG A 724 -29.11 28.76 28.52
N ALA A 725 -28.25 29.33 29.35
CA ALA A 725 -27.84 30.74 29.26
C ALA A 725 -27.17 31.09 27.92
N MET A 726 -26.40 30.17 27.32
CA MET A 726 -25.88 30.33 25.95
C MET A 726 -27.00 30.30 24.91
N SER A 727 -27.95 29.36 25.01
CA SER A 727 -29.10 29.29 24.11
C SER A 727 -30.01 30.53 24.21
N ASP A 728 -30.20 31.08 25.41
CA ASP A 728 -30.98 32.28 25.66
C ASP A 728 -30.25 33.53 25.12
N LEU A 729 -28.91 33.58 25.23
CA LEU A 729 -28.08 34.62 24.64
C LEU A 729 -28.10 34.56 23.10
N ASP A 730 -27.98 33.36 22.51
CA ASP A 730 -28.07 33.17 21.06
C ASP A 730 -29.46 33.54 20.53
N LEU A 731 -30.53 33.20 21.26
CA LEU A 731 -31.91 33.60 20.93
C LEU A 731 -32.08 35.12 21.03
N ALA A 732 -31.56 35.76 22.07
CA ALA A 732 -31.59 37.22 22.22
C ALA A 732 -30.78 37.93 21.12
N GLN A 733 -29.63 37.38 20.71
CA GLN A 733 -28.85 37.89 19.57
C GLN A 733 -29.60 37.70 18.24
N GLN A 734 -30.30 36.58 18.04
CA GLN A 734 -31.14 36.36 16.87
C GLN A 734 -32.29 37.37 16.83
N GLN A 735 -33.02 37.56 17.93
CA GLN A 735 -34.10 38.54 18.04
C GLN A 735 -33.60 39.98 17.82
N ALA A 736 -32.41 40.33 18.33
CA ALA A 736 -31.78 41.62 18.08
C ALA A 736 -31.46 41.83 16.58
N ARG A 737 -30.82 40.84 15.93
CA ARG A 737 -30.53 40.87 14.49
C ARG A 737 -31.79 40.88 13.62
N GLU A 738 -32.85 40.19 14.04
CA GLU A 738 -34.16 40.27 13.38
C GLU A 738 -34.79 41.66 13.53
N ALA A 739 -34.73 42.27 14.72
CA ALA A 739 -35.24 43.62 14.95
C ALA A 739 -34.45 44.67 14.15
N GLU A 740 -33.12 44.53 14.10
CA GLU A 740 -32.23 45.33 13.25
C GLU A 740 -32.56 45.15 11.75
N THR A 741 -32.76 43.91 11.29
CA THR A 741 -33.15 43.62 9.90
C THR A 741 -34.53 44.22 9.57
N ARG A 742 -35.51 44.11 10.48
CA ARG A 742 -36.84 44.75 10.34
C ARG A 742 -36.72 46.28 10.28
N PHE A 743 -35.87 46.87 11.12
CA PHE A 743 -35.60 48.31 11.11
C PHE A 743 -34.93 48.77 9.81
N LEU A 744 -33.92 48.05 9.33
CA LEU A 744 -33.24 48.34 8.06
C LEU A 744 -34.19 48.21 6.86
N ASN A 745 -35.06 47.18 6.86
CA ASN A 745 -36.11 47.05 5.84
C ASN A 745 -37.11 48.20 5.89
N ALA A 746 -37.64 48.55 7.07
CA ALA A 746 -38.56 49.68 7.21
C ALA A 746 -37.90 51.03 6.86
N ALA A 747 -36.61 51.21 7.17
CA ALA A 747 -35.84 52.39 6.78
C ALA A 747 -35.62 52.45 5.25
N LYS A 748 -35.41 51.29 4.60
CA LYS A 748 -35.33 51.17 3.15
C LYS A 748 -36.68 51.45 2.48
N GLU A 749 -37.78 50.88 2.98
CA GLU A 749 -39.15 51.16 2.52
C GLU A 749 -39.49 52.65 2.67
N LEU A 750 -39.15 53.27 3.80
CA LEU A 750 -39.30 54.72 4.02
C LEU A 750 -38.42 55.56 3.08
N LYS A 751 -37.26 55.06 2.66
CA LYS A 751 -36.42 55.72 1.65
C LYS A 751 -37.01 55.58 0.25
N GLU A 752 -37.43 54.38 -0.14
CA GLU A 752 -38.08 54.11 -1.44
C GLU A 752 -39.40 54.88 -1.58
N LEU A 753 -40.20 55.01 -0.51
CA LEU A 753 -41.40 55.85 -0.50
C LEU A 753 -41.09 57.35 -0.59
N ARG A 754 -39.97 57.82 -0.01
CA ARG A 754 -39.52 59.21 -0.19
C ARG A 754 -39.03 59.47 -1.60
N GLU A 755 -38.28 58.55 -2.19
CA GLU A 755 -37.81 58.63 -3.57
C GLU A 755 -38.99 58.63 -4.55
N GLN A 756 -40.00 57.77 -4.34
CA GLN A 756 -41.27 57.79 -5.09
C GLN A 756 -42.05 59.11 -4.94
N ILE A 757 -42.08 59.71 -3.75
CA ILE A 757 -42.69 61.02 -3.54
C ILE A 757 -41.90 62.10 -4.29
N GLU A 758 -40.57 62.12 -4.17
CA GLU A 758 -39.72 63.07 -4.89
C GLU A 758 -39.84 62.93 -6.41
N ASP A 759 -39.95 61.71 -6.93
CA ASP A 759 -40.13 61.41 -8.35
C ASP A 759 -41.52 61.83 -8.83
N MET A 760 -42.60 61.52 -8.11
CA MET A 760 -43.93 62.07 -8.43
C MET A 760 -43.96 63.62 -8.31
N GLU A 761 -43.16 64.23 -7.44
CA GLU A 761 -43.00 65.69 -7.42
C GLU A 761 -42.14 66.22 -8.58
N LYS A 762 -41.18 65.45 -9.11
CA LYS A 762 -40.43 65.77 -10.35
C LYS A 762 -41.37 65.67 -11.56
N GLU A 763 -42.13 64.58 -11.69
CA GLU A 763 -43.15 64.40 -12.73
C GLU A 763 -44.22 65.49 -12.67
N ARG A 764 -44.77 65.81 -11.48
CA ARG A 764 -45.72 66.92 -11.30
C ARG A 764 -45.14 68.27 -11.74
N ARG A 765 -43.84 68.50 -11.54
CA ARG A 765 -43.13 69.71 -11.99
C ARG A 765 -42.90 69.68 -13.51
N PHE A 766 -42.50 68.55 -14.06
CA PHE A 766 -42.28 68.35 -15.49
C PHE A 766 -43.58 68.51 -16.29
N LEU A 767 -44.64 67.77 -15.94
CA LEU A 767 -45.96 67.87 -16.56
C LEU A 767 -46.55 69.27 -16.44
N ARG A 768 -46.27 70.00 -15.35
CA ARG A 768 -46.68 71.41 -15.24
C ARG A 768 -45.89 72.29 -16.21
N MET A 769 -44.57 72.15 -16.28
CA MET A 769 -43.74 72.88 -17.24
C MET A 769 -44.09 72.53 -18.69
N GLU A 770 -44.46 71.28 -18.97
CA GLU A 770 -44.94 70.82 -20.27
C GLU A 770 -46.31 71.43 -20.61
N VAL A 771 -47.24 71.52 -19.65
CA VAL A 771 -48.51 72.25 -19.80
C VAL A 771 -48.28 73.76 -20.01
N ASP A 772 -47.35 74.38 -19.28
CA ASP A 772 -47.00 75.79 -19.41
C ASP A 772 -46.32 76.06 -20.79
N ASN A 773 -45.47 75.14 -21.26
CA ASN A 773 -44.87 75.17 -22.61
C ASN A 773 -45.92 74.95 -23.71
N LEU A 774 -46.83 74.00 -23.55
CA LEU A 774 -47.93 73.73 -24.48
C LEU A 774 -48.95 74.88 -24.52
N ALA A 775 -49.17 75.58 -23.41
CA ALA A 775 -49.91 76.84 -23.39
C ALA A 775 -49.17 77.91 -24.20
N SER A 776 -47.86 78.07 -23.99
CA SER A 776 -47.05 79.05 -24.75
C SER A 776 -46.97 78.76 -26.25
N THR A 777 -46.98 77.49 -26.69
CA THR A 777 -47.02 77.16 -28.13
C THR A 777 -48.43 77.27 -28.70
N LYS A 778 -49.47 77.10 -27.88
CA LYS A 778 -50.87 77.32 -28.26
C LYS A 778 -51.22 78.81 -28.40
N ASP A 779 -50.66 79.69 -27.57
CA ASP A 779 -50.87 81.15 -27.69
C ASP A 779 -50.11 81.75 -28.91
N ASP A 780 -49.12 81.02 -29.45
CA ASP A 780 -48.47 81.31 -30.74
C ASP A 780 -49.33 80.87 -31.98
N THR A 781 -50.48 80.18 -31.82
CA THR A 781 -51.31 79.72 -32.99
C THR A 781 -52.15 80.83 -33.65
N GLY A 782 -51.73 82.10 -33.56
CA GLY A 782 -52.65 83.23 -33.54
C GLY A 782 -52.34 84.49 -34.35
N LYS A 783 -51.23 84.64 -35.09
CA LYS A 783 -51.06 85.73 -36.08
C LYS A 783 -50.16 85.34 -37.27
N SER A 784 -50.12 86.25 -38.24
CA SER A 784 -49.01 86.66 -39.13
C SER A 784 -47.91 85.67 -39.56
N VAL A 785 -47.53 85.76 -40.85
CA VAL A 785 -46.39 85.06 -41.48
C VAL A 785 -45.09 85.13 -40.66
N PHE A 786 -44.83 86.24 -39.97
CA PHE A 786 -43.65 86.42 -39.13
C PHE A 786 -43.55 85.41 -37.97
N GLU A 787 -44.68 84.99 -37.39
CA GLU A 787 -44.70 83.98 -36.33
C GLU A 787 -44.52 82.56 -36.88
N LEU A 788 -45.00 82.27 -38.10
CA LEU A 788 -44.67 81.03 -38.82
C LEU A 788 -43.19 80.95 -39.18
N GLU A 789 -42.56 82.06 -39.56
CA GLU A 789 -41.13 82.13 -39.88
C GLU A 789 -40.25 81.97 -38.62
N LYS A 790 -40.71 82.49 -37.48
CA LYS A 790 -40.14 82.23 -36.15
C LYS A 790 -40.31 80.77 -35.71
N ALA A 791 -41.48 80.17 -35.93
CA ALA A 791 -41.72 78.75 -35.64
C ALA A 791 -40.88 77.81 -36.53
N LYS A 792 -40.71 78.15 -37.81
CA LYS A 792 -39.79 77.46 -38.72
C LYS A 792 -38.35 77.48 -38.20
N LYS A 793 -37.86 78.64 -37.71
CA LYS A 793 -36.51 78.73 -37.12
C LYS A 793 -36.35 77.86 -35.88
N ARG A 794 -37.31 77.87 -34.95
CA ARG A 794 -37.32 76.95 -33.80
C ARG A 794 -37.24 75.49 -34.23
N LEU A 795 -38.03 75.07 -35.22
CA LEU A 795 -37.98 73.71 -35.77
C LEU A 795 -36.66 73.38 -36.49
N GLU A 796 -35.99 74.37 -37.10
CA GLU A 796 -34.66 74.19 -37.69
C GLU A 796 -33.56 74.14 -36.61
N GLU A 797 -33.73 74.85 -35.49
CA GLU A 797 -32.88 74.81 -34.30
C GLU A 797 -33.02 73.45 -33.59
N GLU A 798 -34.24 73.03 -33.23
CA GLU A 798 -34.57 71.71 -32.66
C GLU A 798 -34.07 70.56 -33.54
N LEU A 799 -34.23 70.65 -34.87
CA LEU A 799 -33.74 69.63 -35.81
C LEU A 799 -32.20 69.59 -35.87
N ASN A 800 -31.50 70.69 -35.58
CA ASN A 800 -30.05 70.72 -35.54
C ASN A 800 -29.50 70.25 -34.18
N GLU A 801 -30.19 70.56 -33.08
CA GLU A 801 -29.91 69.98 -31.75
C GLU A 801 -30.11 68.46 -31.76
N ALA A 802 -31.21 67.97 -32.33
CA ALA A 802 -31.47 66.54 -32.48
C ALA A 802 -30.42 65.83 -33.35
N LYS A 803 -29.91 66.48 -34.42
CA LYS A 803 -28.78 65.94 -35.19
C LYS A 803 -27.48 65.92 -34.38
N SER A 804 -27.20 66.94 -33.58
CA SER A 804 -26.02 66.94 -32.69
C SER A 804 -26.12 65.76 -31.74
N GLN A 805 -27.25 65.60 -31.04
CA GLN A 805 -27.48 64.49 -30.11
C GLN A 805 -27.35 63.12 -30.78
N ILE A 806 -27.77 62.97 -32.05
CA ILE A 806 -27.55 61.73 -32.81
C ILE A 806 -26.05 61.50 -33.05
N VAL A 807 -25.28 62.51 -33.47
CA VAL A 807 -23.82 62.40 -33.65
C VAL A 807 -23.12 62.10 -32.31
N ASP A 808 -23.48 62.80 -31.24
CA ASP A 808 -22.93 62.59 -29.89
C ASP A 808 -23.20 61.14 -29.39
N LEU A 809 -24.36 60.56 -29.72
CA LEU A 809 -24.73 59.18 -29.42
C LEU A 809 -24.05 58.15 -30.35
N GLU A 810 -23.85 58.49 -31.63
CA GLU A 810 -23.11 57.66 -32.59
C GLU A 810 -21.62 57.57 -32.22
N ASP A 811 -20.99 58.68 -31.84
CA ASP A 811 -19.62 58.72 -31.32
C ASP A 811 -19.49 57.95 -29.99
N ALA A 812 -20.44 58.15 -29.05
CA ALA A 812 -20.44 57.40 -27.78
C ALA A 812 -20.63 55.88 -27.99
N LEU A 813 -21.49 55.48 -28.93
CA LEU A 813 -21.68 54.07 -29.31
C LEU A 813 -20.42 53.51 -29.99
N GLN A 814 -19.79 54.28 -30.88
CA GLN A 814 -18.54 53.89 -31.54
C GLN A 814 -17.43 53.70 -30.50
N MET A 815 -17.24 54.63 -29.55
CA MET A 815 -16.28 54.47 -28.46
C MET A 815 -16.54 53.22 -27.61
N ALA A 816 -17.81 52.88 -27.36
CA ALA A 816 -18.18 51.68 -26.61
C ALA A 816 -17.89 50.37 -27.37
N ASP A 817 -18.20 50.32 -28.67
CA ASP A 817 -17.90 49.14 -29.51
C ASP A 817 -16.39 49.01 -29.79
N ASP A 818 -15.65 50.12 -29.84
CA ASP A 818 -14.19 50.11 -29.95
C ASP A 818 -13.55 49.57 -28.66
N ALA A 819 -14.00 50.02 -27.48
CA ALA A 819 -13.56 49.51 -26.19
C ALA A 819 -13.89 48.02 -26.02
N LYS A 820 -15.09 47.59 -26.43
CA LYS A 820 -15.52 46.18 -26.46
C LYS A 820 -14.62 45.34 -27.38
N SER A 821 -14.34 45.83 -28.58
CA SER A 821 -13.51 45.14 -29.58
C SER A 821 -12.07 44.98 -29.09
N ARG A 822 -11.48 46.02 -28.48
CA ARG A 822 -10.17 45.95 -27.82
C ARG A 822 -10.18 44.90 -26.68
N GLY A 823 -11.22 44.87 -25.86
CA GLY A 823 -11.41 43.88 -24.80
C GLY A 823 -11.54 42.43 -25.31
N GLU A 824 -12.30 42.21 -26.39
CA GLU A 824 -12.43 40.90 -27.04
C GLU A 824 -11.10 40.42 -27.64
N VAL A 825 -10.32 41.31 -28.27
CA VAL A 825 -8.97 41.01 -28.80
C VAL A 825 -7.99 40.68 -27.67
N MET A 826 -7.95 41.48 -26.59
CA MET A 826 -7.11 41.19 -25.42
C MET A 826 -7.45 39.85 -24.77
N LEU A 827 -8.75 39.55 -24.62
CA LEU A 827 -9.22 38.26 -24.11
C LEU A 827 -8.83 37.10 -25.05
N GLN A 828 -8.82 37.31 -26.37
CA GLN A 828 -8.43 36.29 -27.34
C GLN A 828 -6.91 36.06 -27.36
N ALA A 829 -6.09 37.11 -27.25
CA ALA A 829 -4.65 37.00 -27.06
C ALA A 829 -4.32 36.23 -25.77
N ALA A 830 -4.93 36.61 -24.64
CA ALA A 830 -4.76 35.92 -23.36
C ALA A 830 -5.14 34.43 -23.45
N LYS A 831 -6.25 34.08 -24.14
CA LYS A 831 -6.61 32.66 -24.39
C LYS A 831 -5.57 31.92 -25.22
N GLN A 832 -5.00 32.54 -26.26
CA GLN A 832 -3.95 31.93 -27.06
C GLN A 832 -2.69 31.69 -26.23
N ASP A 833 -2.29 32.64 -25.38
CA ASP A 833 -1.11 32.49 -24.54
C ASP A 833 -1.32 31.49 -23.40
N TYR A 834 -2.51 31.44 -22.78
CA TYR A 834 -2.88 30.33 -21.89
C TYR A 834 -2.87 28.97 -22.60
N SER A 835 -3.30 28.89 -23.86
CA SER A 835 -3.26 27.66 -24.65
C SER A 835 -1.82 27.22 -24.98
N LYS A 836 -0.92 28.17 -25.30
CA LYS A 836 0.52 27.89 -25.48
C LYS A 836 1.17 27.42 -24.17
N GLN A 837 0.88 28.09 -23.06
CA GLN A 837 1.38 27.72 -21.74
C GLN A 837 0.86 26.35 -21.29
N LEU A 838 -0.38 25.99 -21.61
CA LEU A 838 -0.94 24.67 -21.34
C LEU A 838 -0.21 23.59 -22.16
N ALA A 839 -0.09 23.77 -23.48
CA ALA A 839 0.64 22.84 -24.34
C ALA A 839 2.11 22.67 -23.92
N GLN A 840 2.79 23.75 -23.52
CA GLN A 840 4.15 23.68 -22.98
C GLN A 840 4.20 22.93 -21.64
N ARG A 841 3.20 23.05 -20.77
CA ARG A 841 3.11 22.26 -19.53
C ARG A 841 2.83 20.80 -19.81
N GLU A 842 1.95 20.48 -20.74
CA GLU A 842 1.67 19.10 -21.17
C GLU A 842 2.91 18.44 -21.77
N GLN A 843 3.67 19.16 -22.60
CA GLN A 843 4.97 18.71 -23.12
C GLN A 843 6.01 18.51 -21.99
N ASN A 844 6.11 19.45 -21.05
CA ASN A 844 7.01 19.33 -19.90
C ASN A 844 6.63 18.14 -18.99
N GLU A 845 5.33 17.88 -18.79
CA GLU A 845 4.85 16.70 -18.07
C GLU A 845 5.15 15.41 -18.83
N GLU A 846 4.99 15.37 -20.15
CA GLU A 846 5.40 14.22 -20.95
C GLU A 846 6.90 13.96 -20.86
N ASP A 847 7.75 14.97 -20.95
CA ASP A 847 9.20 14.79 -20.83
C ASP A 847 9.63 14.40 -19.41
N GLN A 848 8.94 14.87 -18.37
CA GLN A 848 9.10 14.34 -17.02
C GLN A 848 8.67 12.87 -16.91
N ARG A 849 7.52 12.47 -17.49
CA ARG A 849 7.07 11.07 -17.51
C ARG A 849 8.05 10.18 -18.29
N ARG A 850 8.56 10.64 -19.44
CA ARG A 850 9.61 9.96 -20.24
C ARG A 850 10.92 9.84 -19.46
N SER A 851 11.34 10.88 -18.73
CA SER A 851 12.54 10.87 -17.88
C SER A 851 12.41 9.88 -16.71
N MET A 852 11.26 9.88 -16.01
CA MET A 852 10.99 8.93 -14.93
C MET A 852 10.89 7.48 -15.46
N ALA A 853 10.24 7.26 -16.60
CA ALA A 853 10.19 5.95 -17.26
C ALA A 853 11.57 5.47 -17.74
N LYS A 854 12.48 6.37 -18.13
CA LYS A 854 13.88 6.00 -18.40
C LYS A 854 14.58 5.58 -17.10
N ARG A 855 14.51 6.39 -16.04
CA ARG A 855 15.12 6.09 -14.74
C ARG A 855 14.63 4.76 -14.15
N LEU A 856 13.36 4.40 -14.34
CA LEU A 856 12.83 3.11 -13.92
C LEU A 856 13.51 1.96 -14.68
N ARG A 857 13.63 2.03 -16.01
CA ARG A 857 14.37 1.02 -16.79
C ARG A 857 15.85 0.96 -16.44
N ASP A 858 16.50 2.12 -16.30
CA ASP A 858 17.91 2.21 -15.88
C ASP A 858 18.12 1.44 -14.55
N LEU A 859 17.22 1.63 -13.56
CA LEU A 859 17.23 0.91 -12.28
C LEU A 859 16.82 -0.57 -12.37
N GLU A 860 15.92 -0.92 -13.28
CA GLU A 860 15.53 -2.32 -13.55
C GLU A 860 16.69 -3.11 -14.20
N GLU A 861 17.46 -2.46 -15.09
CA GLU A 861 18.69 -3.00 -15.69
C GLU A 861 19.82 -3.15 -14.65
N GLU A 862 20.06 -2.14 -13.81
CA GLU A 862 21.01 -2.21 -12.69
C GLU A 862 20.66 -3.34 -11.72
N LEU A 863 19.40 -3.44 -11.27
CA LEU A 863 18.92 -4.50 -10.40
C LEU A 863 19.02 -5.89 -11.05
N GLY A 864 18.74 -5.98 -12.36
CA GLY A 864 18.91 -7.21 -13.14
C GLY A 864 20.38 -7.64 -13.25
N ALA A 865 21.30 -6.68 -13.38
CA ALA A 865 22.73 -6.93 -13.38
C ALA A 865 23.23 -7.39 -12.00
N GLU A 866 22.83 -6.74 -10.90
CA GLU A 866 23.16 -7.18 -9.54
C GLU A 866 22.66 -8.60 -9.25
N GLN A 867 21.43 -8.94 -9.67
CA GLN A 867 20.89 -10.30 -9.48
C GLN A 867 21.69 -11.36 -10.27
N ARG A 868 22.14 -11.04 -11.49
CA ARG A 868 23.01 -11.93 -12.29
C ARG A 868 24.39 -12.10 -11.63
N LEU A 869 25.03 -11.01 -11.21
CA LEU A 869 26.34 -11.05 -10.53
C LEU A 869 26.25 -11.82 -9.20
N LYS A 870 25.18 -11.59 -8.41
CA LYS A 870 24.92 -12.29 -7.14
C LYS A 870 24.71 -13.80 -7.35
N SER A 871 23.95 -14.21 -8.37
CA SER A 871 23.73 -15.63 -8.66
C SER A 871 24.99 -16.33 -9.20
N GLN A 872 25.78 -15.65 -10.05
CA GLN A 872 27.10 -16.12 -10.46
C GLN A 872 28.06 -16.28 -9.27
N ALA A 873 28.15 -15.27 -8.39
CA ALA A 873 29.00 -15.31 -7.20
C ALA A 873 28.60 -16.44 -6.23
N ILE A 874 27.30 -16.65 -5.99
CA ILE A 874 26.80 -17.77 -5.17
C ILE A 874 27.14 -19.12 -5.82
N THR A 875 27.04 -19.24 -7.14
CA THR A 875 27.34 -20.48 -7.87
C THR A 875 28.84 -20.80 -7.84
N ALA A 876 29.69 -19.79 -8.06
CA ALA A 876 31.14 -19.91 -7.94
C ALA A 876 31.55 -20.29 -6.51
N ARG A 877 30.96 -19.65 -5.49
CA ARG A 877 31.23 -19.96 -4.08
C ARG A 877 30.87 -21.42 -3.76
N LYS A 878 29.71 -21.90 -4.22
CA LYS A 878 29.30 -23.32 -4.05
C LYS A 878 30.24 -24.30 -4.76
N LYS A 879 30.74 -23.96 -5.95
CA LYS A 879 31.74 -24.79 -6.67
C LYS A 879 33.04 -24.89 -5.87
N LEU A 880 33.53 -23.77 -5.33
CA LEU A 880 34.72 -23.74 -4.47
C LEU A 880 34.51 -24.47 -3.14
N GLU A 881 33.36 -24.29 -2.48
CA GLU A 881 32.97 -25.03 -1.27
C GLU A 881 32.99 -26.55 -1.51
N GLY A 882 32.42 -27.02 -2.62
CA GLY A 882 32.45 -28.43 -3.02
C GLY A 882 33.84 -28.95 -3.38
N GLN A 883 34.66 -28.16 -4.08
CA GLN A 883 36.05 -28.53 -4.39
C GLN A 883 36.93 -28.63 -3.13
N ILE A 884 36.72 -27.74 -2.15
CA ILE A 884 37.38 -27.82 -0.84
C ILE A 884 36.95 -29.08 -0.09
N GLN A 885 35.66 -29.45 -0.13
CA GLN A 885 35.16 -30.69 0.47
C GLN A 885 35.79 -31.94 -0.17
N SER A 886 35.80 -32.05 -1.51
CA SER A 886 36.39 -33.21 -2.19
C SER A 886 37.91 -33.32 -1.96
N LEU A 887 38.63 -32.19 -1.91
CA LEU A 887 40.05 -32.17 -1.58
C LEU A 887 40.31 -32.55 -0.11
N HIS A 888 39.41 -32.18 0.81
CA HIS A 888 39.51 -32.58 2.21
C HIS A 888 39.29 -34.09 2.40
N GLU A 889 38.29 -34.66 1.73
CA GLU A 889 38.04 -36.11 1.70
C GLU A 889 39.22 -36.89 1.07
N GLU A 890 39.84 -36.36 0.01
CA GLU A 890 41.02 -36.97 -0.60
C GLU A 890 42.26 -36.86 0.29
N VAL A 891 42.48 -35.73 0.98
CA VAL A 891 43.56 -35.59 1.96
C VAL A 891 43.36 -36.55 3.14
N GLU A 892 42.13 -36.74 3.63
CA GLU A 892 41.83 -37.78 4.62
C GLU A 892 42.14 -39.19 4.10
N ARG A 893 41.71 -39.51 2.87
CA ARG A 893 41.95 -40.81 2.21
C ARG A 893 43.45 -41.10 2.10
N LEU A 894 44.23 -40.15 1.58
CA LEU A 894 45.69 -40.27 1.44
C LEU A 894 46.39 -40.31 2.79
N SER A 895 45.89 -39.58 3.80
CA SER A 895 46.43 -39.63 5.17
C SER A 895 46.22 -41.02 5.81
N LYS A 896 45.04 -41.62 5.64
CA LYS A 896 44.73 -42.98 6.12
C LYS A 896 45.64 -44.02 5.43
N GLN A 897 45.73 -43.97 4.10
CA GLN A 897 46.63 -44.84 3.32
C GLN A 897 48.11 -44.69 3.72
N ASN A 898 48.55 -43.47 4.08
CA ASN A 898 49.91 -43.21 4.55
C ASN A 898 50.18 -43.81 5.94
N GLU A 899 49.25 -43.70 6.90
CA GLU A 899 49.39 -44.38 8.21
C GLU A 899 49.30 -45.91 8.10
N GLU A 900 48.45 -46.43 7.20
CA GLU A 900 48.43 -47.86 6.86
C GLU A 900 49.79 -48.31 6.28
N ALA A 901 50.35 -47.58 5.31
CA ALA A 901 51.68 -47.85 4.76
C ALA A 901 52.78 -47.80 5.84
N LYS A 902 52.78 -46.78 6.72
CA LYS A 902 53.68 -46.71 7.88
C LYS A 902 53.48 -47.88 8.87
N ALA A 903 52.27 -48.41 9.01
CA ALA A 903 51.99 -49.58 9.83
C ALA A 903 52.41 -50.90 9.15
N HIS A 904 52.39 -50.98 7.82
CA HIS A 904 52.99 -52.07 7.06
C HIS A 904 54.53 -52.04 7.15
N ILE A 905 55.16 -50.88 6.93
CA ILE A 905 56.62 -50.69 7.06
C ILE A 905 57.08 -51.04 8.49
N ARG A 906 56.37 -50.59 9.53
CA ARG A 906 56.70 -50.94 10.93
C ARG A 906 56.61 -52.44 11.22
N ARG A 907 55.62 -53.15 10.65
CA ARG A 907 55.52 -54.63 10.75
C ARG A 907 56.63 -55.34 9.97
N ALA A 908 56.94 -54.90 8.75
CA ALA A 908 58.02 -55.47 7.96
C ALA A 908 59.39 -55.29 8.64
N HIS A 909 59.66 -54.12 9.21
CA HIS A 909 60.90 -53.84 9.93
C HIS A 909 61.04 -54.67 11.23
N LEU A 910 59.93 -54.92 11.95
CA LEU A 910 59.91 -55.88 13.07
C LEU A 910 60.25 -57.30 12.59
N SER A 911 59.57 -57.79 11.56
CA SER A 911 59.79 -59.15 11.02
C SER A 911 61.21 -59.37 10.48
N VAL A 912 61.79 -58.37 9.81
CA VAL A 912 63.21 -58.41 9.40
C VAL A 912 64.13 -58.48 10.62
N LYS A 913 63.86 -57.68 11.67
CA LYS A 913 64.68 -57.67 12.88
C LYS A 913 64.58 -58.98 13.68
N GLU A 914 63.40 -59.60 13.71
CA GLU A 914 63.16 -60.93 14.29
C GLU A 914 64.01 -61.99 13.55
N ALA A 915 63.96 -62.00 12.21
CA ALA A 915 64.78 -62.88 11.37
C ALA A 915 66.30 -62.61 11.48
N GLU A 916 66.71 -61.35 11.69
CA GLU A 916 68.10 -61.00 11.99
C GLU A 916 68.55 -61.57 13.34
N THR A 917 67.69 -61.53 14.38
CA THR A 917 67.99 -62.14 15.68
C THR A 917 68.04 -63.66 15.63
N GLU A 918 67.05 -64.33 15.03
CA GLU A 918 67.08 -65.79 14.82
C GLU A 918 68.32 -66.21 14.01
N GLY A 919 68.64 -65.45 12.96
CA GLY A 919 69.82 -65.66 12.13
C GLY A 919 71.15 -65.38 12.84
N ALA A 920 71.16 -64.61 13.93
CA ALA A 920 72.32 -64.39 14.78
C ALA A 920 72.47 -65.50 15.83
N GLU A 921 71.37 -65.91 16.46
CA GLU A 921 71.34 -67.03 17.42
C GLU A 921 71.74 -68.35 16.74
N ALA A 922 71.25 -68.61 15.53
CA ALA A 922 71.63 -69.78 14.74
C ALA A 922 73.13 -69.79 14.37
N ARG A 923 73.73 -68.61 14.13
CA ARG A 923 75.18 -68.47 13.91
C ARG A 923 75.97 -68.71 15.19
N ALA A 924 75.56 -68.12 16.31
CA ALA A 924 76.20 -68.35 17.61
C ALA A 924 76.16 -69.84 18.03
N ALA A 925 75.02 -70.51 17.84
CA ALA A 925 74.89 -71.94 18.09
C ALA A 925 75.77 -72.81 17.17
N MET A 926 75.98 -72.38 15.92
CA MET A 926 76.90 -73.05 14.99
C MET A 926 78.37 -72.84 15.38
N ASP A 927 78.76 -71.64 15.80
CA ASP A 927 80.12 -71.37 16.27
C ASP A 927 80.43 -72.09 17.59
N GLU A 928 79.46 -72.19 18.51
CA GLU A 928 79.56 -73.06 19.68
C GLU A 928 79.76 -74.53 19.29
N ALA A 929 79.00 -75.04 18.32
CA ALA A 929 79.15 -76.41 17.83
C ALA A 929 80.53 -76.65 17.19
N LEU A 930 81.06 -75.68 16.43
CA LEU A 930 82.41 -75.73 15.85
C LEU A 930 83.51 -75.66 16.91
N CYS A 931 83.34 -74.87 17.98
CA CYS A 931 84.26 -74.86 19.12
C CYS A 931 84.26 -76.19 19.86
N ARG A 932 83.08 -76.76 20.15
CA ARG A 932 82.95 -78.10 20.75
C ARG A 932 83.60 -79.18 19.87
N ALA A 933 83.43 -79.11 18.55
CA ALA A 933 84.09 -80.02 17.60
C ALA A 933 85.61 -79.89 17.62
N ARG A 934 86.16 -78.66 17.58
CA ARG A 934 87.61 -78.41 17.68
C ARG A 934 88.22 -78.90 19.00
N ASP A 935 87.50 -78.81 20.11
CA ASP A 935 87.99 -79.30 21.40
C ASP A 935 87.92 -80.84 21.52
N VAL A 936 86.97 -81.50 20.84
CA VAL A 936 87.00 -82.95 20.64
C VAL A 936 88.17 -83.35 19.74
N GLU A 937 88.43 -82.62 18.64
CA GLU A 937 89.54 -82.87 17.73
C GLU A 937 90.91 -82.73 18.42
N LYS A 938 91.09 -81.70 19.27
CA LYS A 938 92.30 -81.57 20.12
C LYS A 938 92.49 -82.78 21.04
N ARG A 939 91.42 -83.25 21.69
CA ARG A 939 91.47 -84.46 22.56
C ARG A 939 91.84 -85.71 21.77
N LEU A 940 91.31 -85.85 20.55
CA LEU A 940 91.65 -86.95 19.64
C LEU A 940 93.15 -86.93 19.29
N ARG A 941 93.67 -85.77 18.85
CA ARG A 941 95.10 -85.61 18.51
C ARG A 941 96.04 -85.86 19.68
N VAL A 942 95.65 -85.50 20.91
CA VAL A 942 96.42 -85.86 22.12
C VAL A 942 96.49 -87.38 22.29
N ALA A 943 95.35 -88.07 22.20
CA ALA A 943 95.31 -89.54 22.28
C ALA A 943 96.12 -90.22 21.15
N GLU A 944 96.07 -89.70 19.93
CA GLU A 944 96.89 -90.15 18.79
C GLU A 944 98.39 -90.02 19.08
N THR A 945 98.83 -88.91 19.69
CA THR A 945 100.24 -88.75 20.10
C THR A 945 100.65 -89.69 21.24
N GLU A 946 99.75 -90.01 22.18
CA GLU A 946 100.05 -90.99 23.24
C GLU A 946 100.12 -92.43 22.70
N ILE A 947 99.24 -92.83 21.78
CA ILE A 947 99.29 -94.12 21.08
C ILE A 947 100.59 -94.23 20.26
N SER A 948 100.98 -93.14 19.57
CA SER A 948 102.23 -93.08 18.81
C SER A 948 103.46 -93.24 19.71
N ARG A 949 103.47 -92.59 20.89
CA ARG A 949 104.55 -92.72 21.87
C ARG A 949 104.68 -94.14 22.41
N LEU A 950 103.57 -94.73 22.85
CA LEU A 950 103.54 -96.11 23.38
C LEU A 950 103.98 -97.14 22.33
N SER A 951 103.70 -96.89 21.05
CA SER A 951 104.17 -97.73 19.95
C SER A 951 105.69 -97.64 19.72
N GLY A 952 106.28 -96.45 19.89
CA GLY A 952 107.73 -96.23 19.86
C GLY A 952 108.46 -96.91 21.03
N ASP A 953 107.90 -96.79 22.24
CA ASP A 953 108.43 -97.41 23.46
C ASP A 953 108.44 -98.95 23.35
N LEU A 954 107.44 -99.56 22.69
CA LEU A 954 107.39 -101.00 22.43
C LEU A 954 108.42 -101.46 21.38
N SER A 955 108.59 -100.70 20.29
CA SER A 955 109.52 -101.02 19.21
C SER A 955 111.00 -100.92 19.64
N THR A 956 111.33 -99.89 20.42
CA THR A 956 112.69 -99.70 20.96
C THR A 956 113.07 -100.81 21.94
N SER A 957 112.15 -101.19 22.85
CA SER A 957 112.35 -102.28 23.82
C SER A 957 112.63 -103.64 23.15
N GLN A 958 111.90 -103.99 22.09
CA GLN A 958 112.10 -105.25 21.36
C GLN A 958 113.44 -105.31 20.60
N ASN A 959 113.90 -104.18 20.04
CA ASN A 959 115.17 -104.13 19.31
C ASN A 959 116.38 -104.06 20.25
N ALA A 960 116.30 -103.34 21.37
CA ALA A 960 117.37 -103.28 22.38
C ALA A 960 117.73 -104.67 22.91
N ARG A 961 116.72 -105.50 23.22
CA ARG A 961 116.91 -106.85 23.76
C ARG A 961 117.72 -107.78 22.83
N ARG A 962 117.65 -107.60 21.51
CA ARG A 962 118.39 -108.43 20.53
C ARG A 962 119.80 -107.94 20.19
N LYS A 963 120.16 -106.71 20.58
CA LYS A 963 121.52 -106.17 20.43
C LYS A 963 122.38 -106.38 21.68
N ILE A 964 121.78 -106.19 22.86
CA ILE A 964 122.47 -106.32 24.16
C ILE A 964 122.97 -107.76 24.42
N GLU A 965 122.36 -108.77 23.79
CA GLU A 965 122.81 -110.17 23.87
C GLU A 965 124.04 -110.49 22.98
N ALA A 966 124.46 -109.58 22.08
CA ALA A 966 125.62 -109.75 21.21
C ALA A 966 126.71 -108.70 21.45
N GLU A 967 126.35 -107.45 21.75
CA GLU A 967 127.28 -106.32 21.93
C GLU A 967 127.97 -106.31 23.32
N ARG A 968 127.84 -107.41 24.07
CA ARG A 968 128.45 -107.62 25.40
C ARG A 968 129.92 -108.03 25.33
N ASP A 969 130.29 -108.86 24.35
CA ASP A 969 131.55 -109.62 24.41
C ASP A 969 132.73 -108.92 23.69
N ASP A 970 132.47 -108.13 22.65
CA ASP A 970 133.53 -107.60 21.76
C ASP A 970 133.99 -106.16 22.06
N LEU A 971 133.30 -105.40 22.92
CA LEU A 971 133.59 -103.97 23.18
C LEU A 971 134.02 -103.67 24.62
N VAL A 972 134.75 -104.60 25.21
CA VAL A 972 135.56 -104.37 26.43
C VAL A 972 136.91 -103.70 26.11
N GLU A 973 137.41 -103.76 24.85
CA GLU A 973 138.82 -103.43 24.55
C GLU A 973 139.11 -102.02 23.98
N GLU A 974 138.24 -101.39 23.18
CA GLU A 974 138.62 -100.15 22.44
C GLU A 974 138.08 -98.83 23.04
N LEU A 975 138.34 -98.62 24.34
CA LEU A 975 137.93 -97.41 25.09
C LEU A 975 138.99 -96.27 25.06
N SER A 976 139.72 -96.05 23.95
CA SER A 976 140.83 -95.06 23.95
C SER A 976 141.32 -94.48 22.59
N SER A 977 140.75 -93.34 22.14
CA SER A 977 141.37 -92.17 21.42
C SER A 977 140.27 -91.37 20.66
N LEU A 978 140.10 -90.02 20.71
CA LEU A 978 140.95 -88.82 20.49
C LEU A 978 141.23 -88.50 18.98
N ARG A 979 141.14 -87.26 18.41
CA ARG A 979 140.47 -85.96 18.76
C ARG A 979 140.72 -84.88 17.65
N GLN A 980 139.73 -84.00 17.31
CA GLN A 980 139.85 -82.68 16.58
C GLN A 980 140.44 -82.69 15.13
N GLY A 981 140.33 -81.70 14.22
CA GLY A 981 139.65 -80.38 14.02
C GLY A 981 139.95 -79.86 12.56
N VAL A 982 139.31 -78.86 11.92
CA VAL A 982 139.63 -77.39 11.93
C VAL A 982 139.02 -76.63 10.70
N PHE A 983 138.36 -75.47 10.93
CA PHE A 983 138.16 -74.22 10.12
C PHE A 983 137.74 -74.14 8.61
N GLY A 984 137.04 -73.03 8.28
CA GLY A 984 136.83 -72.44 6.94
C GLY A 984 136.30 -70.97 7.04
N GLN A 985 136.70 -70.05 6.15
CA GLN A 985 136.58 -68.58 6.35
C GLN A 985 135.55 -67.87 5.42
N GLU A 986 134.74 -68.60 4.64
CA GLU A 986 134.00 -68.03 3.50
C GLU A 986 132.63 -67.40 3.84
N GLU A 987 132.06 -67.66 5.02
CA GLU A 987 130.67 -67.26 5.32
C GLU A 987 130.49 -65.76 5.57
N LYS A 988 131.55 -65.04 6.00
CA LYS A 988 131.45 -63.65 6.46
C LYS A 988 131.01 -62.67 5.37
N ASN A 989 131.61 -62.75 4.18
CA ASN A 989 131.31 -61.84 3.07
C ASN A 989 129.86 -62.00 2.56
N ARG A 990 129.24 -63.17 2.78
CA ARG A 990 127.86 -63.47 2.36
C ARG A 990 126.81 -62.75 3.19
N TYR A 991 127.13 -62.41 4.44
CA TYR A 991 126.24 -61.63 5.32
C TYR A 991 126.39 -60.12 5.12
N GLU A 992 127.57 -59.63 4.72
CA GLU A 992 127.79 -58.19 4.51
C GLU A 992 127.00 -57.67 3.30
N GLN A 993 126.95 -58.42 2.19
CA GLN A 993 126.04 -58.11 1.06
C GLN A 993 124.55 -58.17 1.45
N ARG A 994 124.17 -59.10 2.34
CA ARG A 994 122.77 -59.26 2.75
C ARG A 994 122.28 -58.10 3.63
N ILE A 995 123.20 -57.35 4.25
CA ILE A 995 122.89 -56.18 5.07
C ILE A 995 122.61 -54.95 4.20
N THR A 996 123.30 -54.78 3.07
CA THR A 996 123.02 -53.67 2.13
C THR A 996 121.64 -53.79 1.48
N ASP A 997 121.26 -54.99 1.00
CA ASP A 997 119.93 -55.24 0.41
C ASP A 997 118.79 -54.88 1.39
N LEU A 998 118.99 -55.17 2.69
CA LEU A 998 118.02 -54.90 3.75
C LEU A 998 118.00 -53.43 4.21
N GLN A 999 119.04 -52.65 3.91
CA GLN A 999 119.07 -51.21 4.19
C GLN A 999 118.40 -50.40 3.06
N GLU A 1000 118.50 -50.85 1.82
CA GLU A 1000 117.87 -50.18 0.67
C GLU A 1000 116.34 -50.33 0.71
N MET A 1001 115.82 -51.55 0.92
CA MET A 1001 114.37 -51.80 1.10
C MET A 1001 113.78 -51.08 2.34
N LEU A 1002 114.59 -50.83 3.38
CA LEU A 1002 114.15 -50.08 4.55
C LEU A 1002 113.95 -48.58 4.22
N GLY A 1003 114.74 -48.03 3.30
CA GLY A 1003 114.57 -46.67 2.79
C GLY A 1003 113.32 -46.51 1.91
N GLU A 1004 113.04 -47.50 1.05
CA GLU A 1004 111.83 -47.50 0.22
C GLU A 1004 110.55 -47.59 1.06
N GLU A 1005 110.52 -48.43 2.09
CA GLU A 1005 109.37 -48.52 3.01
C GLU A 1005 109.21 -47.26 3.88
N GLN A 1006 110.30 -46.60 4.29
CA GLN A 1006 110.22 -45.31 4.99
C GLN A 1006 109.63 -44.22 4.07
N SER A 1007 110.03 -44.16 2.81
CA SER A 1007 109.46 -43.26 1.80
C SER A 1007 107.96 -43.52 1.56
N ASN A 1008 107.55 -44.79 1.43
CA ASN A 1008 106.15 -45.18 1.37
C ASN A 1008 105.36 -44.73 2.62
N ASN A 1009 105.95 -44.85 3.81
CA ASN A 1009 105.30 -44.47 5.07
C ASN A 1009 105.05 -42.95 5.14
N GLU A 1010 106.02 -42.12 4.74
CA GLU A 1010 105.83 -40.66 4.65
C GLU A 1010 104.73 -40.30 3.63
N LEU A 1011 104.73 -40.95 2.46
CA LEU A 1011 103.75 -40.70 1.39
C LEU A 1011 102.33 -41.16 1.77
N VAL A 1012 102.19 -42.16 2.65
CA VAL A 1012 100.91 -42.54 3.28
C VAL A 1012 100.50 -41.55 4.37
N ASN A 1013 101.42 -41.09 5.21
CA ASN A 1013 101.12 -40.09 6.25
C ASN A 1013 100.66 -38.74 5.67
N ASP A 1014 101.24 -38.30 4.55
CA ASP A 1014 100.82 -37.06 3.88
C ASP A 1014 99.45 -37.19 3.17
N LYS A 1015 99.09 -38.40 2.71
CA LYS A 1015 97.72 -38.71 2.27
C LYS A 1015 96.74 -38.71 3.44
N LEU A 1016 97.13 -39.30 4.57
CA LEU A 1016 96.31 -39.34 5.80
C LEU A 1016 96.05 -37.92 6.34
N ARG A 1017 97.07 -37.06 6.40
CA ARG A 1017 96.94 -35.65 6.78
C ARG A 1017 96.03 -34.86 5.85
N LYS A 1018 96.11 -35.07 4.53
CA LYS A 1018 95.20 -34.43 3.57
C LYS A 1018 93.75 -34.92 3.72
N ALA A 1019 93.54 -36.20 3.97
CA ALA A 1019 92.22 -36.74 4.27
C ALA A 1019 91.67 -36.20 5.60
N GLN A 1020 92.48 -36.10 6.65
CA GLN A 1020 92.10 -35.50 7.93
C GLN A 1020 91.74 -34.02 7.78
N ALA A 1021 92.55 -33.22 7.06
CA ALA A 1021 92.24 -31.82 6.77
C ALA A 1021 90.93 -31.65 5.98
N GLN A 1022 90.65 -32.54 5.01
CA GLN A 1022 89.36 -32.54 4.30
C GLN A 1022 88.18 -32.93 5.20
N VAL A 1023 88.36 -33.88 6.12
CA VAL A 1023 87.32 -34.24 7.11
C VAL A 1023 87.08 -33.11 8.11
N GLU A 1024 88.13 -32.44 8.59
CA GLU A 1024 88.02 -31.26 9.48
C GLU A 1024 87.33 -30.09 8.77
N GLN A 1025 87.67 -29.82 7.51
CA GLN A 1025 87.00 -28.80 6.69
C GLN A 1025 85.52 -29.15 6.46
N LEU A 1026 85.20 -30.37 6.01
CA LEU A 1026 83.80 -30.79 5.83
C LEU A 1026 83.01 -30.80 7.15
N THR A 1027 83.67 -31.03 8.30
CA THR A 1027 83.04 -30.95 9.63
C THR A 1027 82.78 -29.49 10.01
N SER A 1028 83.72 -28.58 9.74
CA SER A 1028 83.53 -27.13 9.88
C SER A 1028 82.33 -26.67 9.05
N ASP A 1029 82.33 -26.96 7.75
CA ASP A 1029 81.29 -26.55 6.81
C ASP A 1029 79.92 -27.13 7.23
N LEU A 1030 79.86 -28.40 7.66
CA LEU A 1030 78.64 -29.02 8.21
C LEU A 1030 78.16 -28.35 9.51
N THR A 1031 79.05 -27.88 10.39
CA THR A 1031 78.63 -27.10 11.56
C THR A 1031 78.16 -25.69 11.20
N MET A 1032 78.74 -25.07 10.17
CA MET A 1032 78.33 -23.77 9.68
C MET A 1032 76.95 -23.82 9.02
N GLU A 1033 76.72 -24.79 8.12
CA GLU A 1033 75.41 -25.08 7.52
C GLU A 1033 74.34 -25.39 8.57
N ARG A 1034 74.63 -26.22 9.58
CA ARG A 1034 73.71 -26.44 10.71
C ARG A 1034 73.34 -25.14 11.41
N SER A 1035 74.31 -24.25 11.67
CA SER A 1035 74.05 -22.95 12.28
C SER A 1035 73.27 -21.97 11.38
N VAL A 1036 73.24 -22.21 10.07
CA VAL A 1036 72.38 -21.47 9.10
C VAL A 1036 70.98 -22.05 9.08
N CYS A 1037 70.82 -23.39 9.01
CA CYS A 1037 69.54 -24.07 9.13
C CYS A 1037 68.81 -23.75 10.44
N GLU A 1038 69.51 -23.75 11.58
CA GLU A 1038 68.93 -23.38 12.88
C GLU A 1038 68.40 -21.94 12.91
N ARG A 1039 69.04 -21.01 12.19
CA ARG A 1039 68.55 -19.62 12.04
C ARG A 1039 67.36 -19.54 11.09
N THR A 1040 67.41 -20.21 9.95
CA THR A 1040 66.30 -20.17 8.98
C THR A 1040 65.06 -20.89 9.50
N ASP A 1041 65.18 -21.95 10.30
CA ASP A 1041 64.04 -22.55 11.02
C ASP A 1041 63.57 -21.68 12.20
N ALA A 1042 64.46 -20.94 12.89
CA ALA A 1042 64.04 -19.95 13.89
C ALA A 1042 63.22 -18.82 13.25
N GLU A 1043 63.70 -18.24 12.14
CA GLU A 1043 63.00 -17.21 11.37
C GLU A 1043 61.70 -17.73 10.76
N LYS A 1044 61.71 -18.94 10.18
CA LYS A 1044 60.51 -19.61 9.66
C LYS A 1044 59.48 -19.86 10.75
N THR A 1045 59.85 -20.36 11.93
CA THR A 1045 58.87 -20.51 13.02
C THR A 1045 58.40 -19.16 13.57
N ALA A 1046 59.18 -18.08 13.46
CA ALA A 1046 58.72 -16.72 13.79
C ALA A 1046 57.68 -16.23 12.77
N LEU A 1047 57.95 -16.40 11.47
CA LEU A 1047 57.03 -16.09 10.37
C LEU A 1047 55.76 -16.94 10.43
N GLU A 1048 55.85 -18.23 10.77
CA GLU A 1048 54.66 -19.07 10.96
C GLU A 1048 53.83 -18.64 12.18
N ARG A 1049 54.43 -18.08 13.23
CA ARG A 1049 53.68 -17.50 14.36
C ARG A 1049 52.92 -16.24 13.91
N THR A 1050 53.59 -15.30 13.23
CA THR A 1050 52.92 -14.08 12.75
C THR A 1050 51.87 -14.37 11.68
N ILE A 1051 52.10 -15.35 10.79
CA ILE A 1051 51.09 -15.82 9.83
C ILE A 1051 49.88 -16.45 10.54
N ARG A 1052 50.07 -17.21 11.63
CA ARG A 1052 48.96 -17.76 12.43
C ARG A 1052 48.20 -16.66 13.18
N GLU A 1053 48.88 -15.65 13.71
CA GLU A 1053 48.25 -14.50 14.36
C GLU A 1053 47.49 -13.61 13.36
N LEU A 1054 48.05 -13.35 12.18
CA LEU A 1054 47.38 -12.61 11.10
C LEU A 1054 46.17 -13.39 10.53
N LYS A 1055 46.28 -14.71 10.36
CA LYS A 1055 45.13 -15.56 10.00
C LYS A 1055 44.04 -15.50 11.06
N LYS A 1056 44.38 -15.60 12.34
CA LYS A 1056 43.40 -15.46 13.41
C LYS A 1056 42.76 -14.06 13.43
N GLN A 1057 43.52 -12.99 13.25
CA GLN A 1057 42.98 -11.64 13.15
C GLN A 1057 42.06 -11.46 11.93
N LEU A 1058 42.35 -12.14 10.82
CA LEU A 1058 41.48 -12.20 9.65
C LEU A 1058 40.19 -12.98 9.96
N GLU A 1059 40.27 -14.16 10.57
CA GLU A 1059 39.12 -14.96 11.00
C GLU A 1059 38.24 -14.21 12.04
N ASP A 1060 38.85 -13.51 13.00
CA ASP A 1060 38.16 -12.65 13.97
C ASP A 1060 37.51 -11.44 13.27
N ALA A 1061 38.09 -10.88 12.21
CA ALA A 1061 37.49 -9.80 11.42
C ALA A 1061 36.37 -10.29 10.48
N GLU A 1062 36.54 -11.44 9.84
CA GLU A 1062 35.56 -12.09 8.97
C GLU A 1062 34.34 -12.56 9.77
N THR A 1063 34.53 -13.19 10.93
CA THR A 1063 33.42 -13.57 11.81
C THR A 1063 32.67 -12.35 12.35
N ASN A 1064 33.35 -11.27 12.73
CA ASN A 1064 32.69 -10.03 13.15
C ASN A 1064 31.92 -9.35 12.01
N THR A 1065 32.46 -9.31 10.78
CA THR A 1065 31.76 -8.75 9.62
C THR A 1065 30.60 -9.64 9.17
N VAL A 1066 30.73 -10.97 9.17
CA VAL A 1066 29.64 -11.93 8.91
C VAL A 1066 28.55 -11.82 9.96
N ASN A 1067 28.88 -11.65 11.25
CA ASN A 1067 27.88 -11.45 12.29
C ASN A 1067 27.15 -10.10 12.14
N ARG A 1068 27.87 -9.02 11.81
CA ARG A 1068 27.27 -7.72 11.50
C ARG A 1068 26.33 -7.81 10.29
N LEU A 1069 26.77 -8.44 9.20
CA LEU A 1069 25.95 -8.67 8.01
C LEU A 1069 24.73 -9.56 8.33
N ARG A 1070 24.87 -10.62 9.14
CA ARG A 1070 23.72 -11.42 9.62
C ARG A 1070 22.71 -10.58 10.41
N THR A 1071 23.14 -9.70 11.30
CA THR A 1071 22.21 -8.80 12.01
C THR A 1071 21.53 -7.79 11.08
N GLN A 1072 22.23 -7.30 10.05
CA GLN A 1072 21.66 -6.40 9.04
C GLN A 1072 20.67 -7.14 8.11
N ILE A 1073 20.98 -8.37 7.72
CA ILE A 1073 20.10 -9.26 6.95
C ILE A 1073 18.84 -9.58 7.76
N ALA A 1074 18.96 -10.03 9.01
CA ALA A 1074 17.81 -10.30 9.88
C ALA A 1074 16.94 -9.05 10.12
N ALA A 1075 17.54 -7.86 10.23
CA ALA A 1075 16.81 -6.59 10.31
C ALA A 1075 16.12 -6.22 8.99
N ALA A 1076 16.71 -6.53 7.84
CA ALA A 1076 16.11 -6.33 6.51
C ALA A 1076 14.99 -7.34 6.24
N GLU A 1077 15.15 -8.60 6.62
CA GLU A 1077 14.14 -9.66 6.54
C GLU A 1077 12.94 -9.36 7.43
N ALA A 1078 13.17 -8.96 8.69
CA ALA A 1078 12.09 -8.50 9.59
C ALA A 1078 11.39 -7.24 9.06
N LYS A 1079 12.10 -6.36 8.34
CA LYS A 1079 11.50 -5.21 7.64
C LYS A 1079 10.72 -5.63 6.41
N SER A 1080 11.18 -6.63 5.65
CA SER A 1080 10.47 -7.22 4.51
C SER A 1080 9.17 -7.86 4.97
N GLN A 1081 9.21 -8.77 5.95
CA GLN A 1081 8.03 -9.41 6.54
C GLN A 1081 7.04 -8.39 7.10
N LYS A 1082 7.53 -7.28 7.68
CA LYS A 1082 6.66 -6.18 8.13
C LYS A 1082 6.01 -5.43 6.94
N LEU A 1083 6.75 -5.16 5.88
CA LEU A 1083 6.22 -4.54 4.66
C LEU A 1083 5.26 -5.47 3.90
N GLU A 1084 5.51 -6.78 3.89
CA GLU A 1084 4.63 -7.82 3.34
C GLU A 1084 3.32 -7.91 4.15
N HIS A 1085 3.38 -7.89 5.48
CA HIS A 1085 2.20 -7.83 6.33
C HIS A 1085 1.45 -6.49 6.18
N GLN A 1086 2.15 -5.37 5.97
CA GLN A 1086 1.51 -4.09 5.66
C GLN A 1086 0.84 -4.11 4.27
N LEU A 1087 1.48 -4.71 3.25
CA LEU A 1087 0.90 -4.91 1.92
C LEU A 1087 -0.34 -5.80 1.98
N GLN A 1088 -0.32 -6.92 2.71
CA GLN A 1088 -1.49 -7.77 2.91
C GLN A 1088 -2.61 -7.06 3.69
N ALA A 1089 -2.29 -6.15 4.60
CA ALA A 1089 -3.29 -5.31 5.28
C ALA A 1089 -3.92 -4.30 4.30
N GLU A 1090 -3.10 -3.59 3.53
CA GLU A 1090 -3.53 -2.66 2.46
C GLU A 1090 -4.37 -3.37 1.39
N GLU A 1091 -4.01 -4.61 0.99
CA GLU A 1091 -4.82 -5.42 0.06
C GLU A 1091 -6.16 -5.82 0.66
N GLN A 1092 -6.20 -6.18 1.95
CA GLN A 1092 -7.45 -6.48 2.66
C GLN A 1092 -8.32 -5.22 2.83
N GLU A 1093 -7.75 -4.06 3.11
CA GLU A 1093 -8.47 -2.80 3.20
C GLU A 1093 -8.96 -2.33 1.83
N LYS A 1094 -8.12 -2.40 0.79
CA LYS A 1094 -8.51 -2.19 -0.61
C LYS A 1094 -9.68 -3.11 -1.01
N ALA A 1095 -9.64 -4.38 -0.63
CA ALA A 1095 -10.75 -5.31 -0.87
C ALA A 1095 -12.03 -4.93 -0.07
N ARG A 1096 -11.89 -4.42 1.16
CA ARG A 1096 -13.03 -3.86 1.94
C ARG A 1096 -13.59 -2.60 1.28
N PHE A 1097 -12.74 -1.68 0.81
CA PHE A 1097 -13.14 -0.47 0.08
C PHE A 1097 -13.82 -0.80 -1.25
N CYS A 1098 -13.32 -1.74 -2.06
CA CYS A 1098 -14.02 -2.19 -3.26
C CYS A 1098 -15.41 -2.77 -2.96
N ARG A 1099 -15.56 -3.55 -1.86
CA ARG A 1099 -16.86 -4.04 -1.37
C ARG A 1099 -17.76 -2.95 -0.76
N LEU A 1100 -17.20 -1.79 -0.43
CA LEU A 1100 -17.94 -0.63 0.07
C LEU A 1100 -18.40 0.26 -1.09
N VAL A 1101 -17.51 0.54 -2.04
CA VAL A 1101 -17.80 1.21 -3.32
C VAL A 1101 -18.89 0.45 -4.07
N GLY A 1102 -18.76 -0.87 -4.27
CA GLY A 1102 -19.81 -1.67 -4.92
C GLY A 1102 -21.15 -1.73 -4.18
N ARG A 1103 -21.21 -1.34 -2.90
CA ARG A 1103 -22.47 -1.11 -2.17
C ARG A 1103 -23.01 0.31 -2.38
N TYR A 1104 -22.15 1.32 -2.41
CA TYR A 1104 -22.55 2.68 -2.75
C TYR A 1104 -22.97 2.83 -4.22
N GLU A 1105 -22.33 2.13 -5.16
CA GLU A 1105 -22.72 2.08 -6.57
C GLU A 1105 -24.14 1.50 -6.73
N LYS A 1106 -24.43 0.37 -6.08
CA LYS A 1106 -25.80 -0.19 -6.02
C LYS A 1106 -26.78 0.82 -5.42
N ARG A 1107 -26.40 1.48 -4.32
CA ARG A 1107 -27.24 2.51 -3.68
C ARG A 1107 -27.48 3.73 -4.58
N ILE A 1108 -26.50 4.12 -5.39
CA ILE A 1108 -26.62 5.20 -6.38
C ILE A 1108 -27.54 4.75 -7.54
N VAL A 1109 -27.45 3.50 -8.00
CA VAL A 1109 -28.38 2.94 -8.99
C VAL A 1109 -29.82 2.88 -8.46
N GLU A 1110 -30.02 2.44 -7.21
CA GLU A 1110 -31.32 2.46 -6.53
C GLU A 1110 -31.90 3.90 -6.44
N MET A 1111 -31.11 4.87 -5.99
CA MET A 1111 -31.52 6.28 -5.88
C MET A 1111 -31.77 6.91 -7.26
N ASN A 1112 -31.01 6.54 -8.30
CA ASN A 1112 -31.25 6.99 -9.67
C ASN A 1112 -32.55 6.41 -10.23
N ALA A 1113 -32.84 5.14 -9.99
CA ALA A 1113 -34.11 4.52 -10.39
C ALA A 1113 -35.31 5.19 -9.69
N GLN A 1114 -35.21 5.48 -8.39
CA GLN A 1114 -36.21 6.27 -7.67
C GLN A 1114 -36.35 7.69 -8.22
N SER A 1115 -35.24 8.34 -8.60
CA SER A 1115 -35.27 9.66 -9.24
C SER A 1115 -35.92 9.64 -10.62
N GLU A 1116 -35.72 8.59 -11.41
CA GLU A 1116 -36.43 8.40 -12.68
C GLU A 1116 -37.91 8.13 -12.48
N GLU A 1117 -38.29 7.32 -11.49
CA GLU A 1117 -39.70 7.03 -11.21
C GLU A 1117 -40.45 8.28 -10.72
N HIS A 1118 -39.83 9.09 -9.84
CA HIS A 1118 -40.38 10.40 -9.48
C HIS A 1118 -40.45 11.37 -10.68
N LYS A 1119 -39.51 11.31 -11.64
CA LYS A 1119 -39.62 12.08 -12.89
C LYS A 1119 -40.78 11.60 -13.77
N ARG A 1120 -41.04 10.28 -13.85
CA ARG A 1120 -42.20 9.72 -14.54
C ARG A 1120 -43.51 10.16 -13.89
N GLN A 1121 -43.60 10.11 -12.57
CA GLN A 1121 -44.76 10.59 -11.79
C GLN A 1121 -44.98 12.11 -12.02
N MET A 1122 -43.93 12.93 -11.91
CA MET A 1122 -44.02 14.36 -12.17
C MET A 1122 -44.42 14.68 -13.61
N GLU A 1123 -43.94 13.92 -14.61
CA GLU A 1123 -44.35 14.07 -16.01
C GLU A 1123 -45.82 13.65 -16.22
N GLN A 1124 -46.29 12.59 -15.57
CA GLN A 1124 -47.71 12.21 -15.57
C GLN A 1124 -48.59 13.30 -14.95
N HIS A 1125 -48.19 13.88 -13.81
CA HIS A 1125 -48.88 15.02 -13.20
C HIS A 1125 -48.83 16.27 -14.09
N ARG A 1126 -47.70 16.54 -14.76
CA ARG A 1126 -47.55 17.63 -15.73
C ARG A 1126 -48.53 17.46 -16.89
N GLN A 1127 -48.62 16.27 -17.48
CA GLN A 1127 -49.57 15.96 -18.55
C GLN A 1127 -51.02 15.99 -18.09
N ALA A 1128 -51.33 15.54 -16.86
CA ALA A 1128 -52.67 15.65 -16.29
C ALA A 1128 -53.07 17.13 -16.10
N SER A 1129 -52.15 17.97 -15.62
CA SER A 1129 -52.33 19.42 -15.51
C SER A 1129 -52.48 20.08 -16.88
N GLU A 1130 -51.72 19.67 -17.90
CA GLU A 1130 -51.88 20.16 -19.28
C GLU A 1130 -53.25 19.80 -19.88
N ARG A 1131 -53.76 18.58 -19.61
CA ARG A 1131 -55.11 18.13 -20.02
C ARG A 1131 -56.22 18.88 -19.26
N ALA A 1132 -56.02 19.21 -17.98
CA ALA A 1132 -56.94 20.03 -17.22
C ALA A 1132 -56.95 21.49 -17.71
N ASN A 1133 -55.77 22.06 -17.99
CA ASN A 1133 -55.61 23.43 -18.46
C ASN A 1133 -56.11 23.60 -19.91
N SER A 1134 -55.99 22.57 -20.77
CA SER A 1134 -56.59 22.59 -22.11
C SER A 1134 -58.11 22.52 -22.07
N ARG A 1135 -58.70 21.71 -21.18
CA ARG A 1135 -60.16 21.71 -20.90
C ARG A 1135 -60.64 23.06 -20.34
N TYR A 1136 -59.92 23.64 -19.39
CA TYR A 1136 -60.23 24.99 -18.89
C TYR A 1136 -60.18 26.04 -20.01
N LYS A 1137 -59.26 25.90 -20.99
CA LYS A 1137 -59.17 26.74 -22.20
C LYS A 1137 -60.18 26.41 -23.31
N SER A 1138 -60.93 25.30 -23.22
CA SER A 1138 -62.11 25.07 -24.06
C SER A 1138 -63.37 25.61 -23.39
N GLU A 1139 -63.59 25.32 -22.10
CA GLU A 1139 -64.78 25.84 -21.40
C GLU A 1139 -64.74 27.36 -21.24
N ARG A 1140 -63.56 27.97 -21.01
CA ARG A 1140 -63.45 29.44 -21.04
C ARG A 1140 -63.75 30.05 -22.42
N ARG A 1141 -63.59 29.29 -23.51
CA ARG A 1141 -64.06 29.72 -24.84
C ARG A 1141 -65.57 29.56 -24.99
N ARG A 1142 -66.11 28.42 -24.58
CA ARG A 1142 -67.56 28.17 -24.52
C ARG A 1142 -68.32 29.22 -23.69
N VAL A 1143 -67.75 29.66 -22.57
CA VAL A 1143 -68.30 30.76 -21.75
C VAL A 1143 -68.25 32.10 -22.49
N LEU A 1144 -67.13 32.45 -23.13
CA LEU A 1144 -67.03 33.67 -23.96
C LEU A 1144 -68.00 33.64 -25.15
N GLU A 1145 -68.17 32.48 -25.79
CA GLU A 1145 -69.15 32.28 -26.88
C GLU A 1145 -70.58 32.51 -26.38
N LEU A 1146 -70.93 31.99 -25.18
CA LEU A 1146 -72.23 32.24 -24.53
C LEU A 1146 -72.41 33.69 -24.04
N GLU A 1147 -71.34 34.37 -23.62
CA GLU A 1147 -71.35 35.80 -23.28
C GLU A 1147 -71.55 36.67 -24.54
N GLU A 1148 -70.93 36.30 -25.67
CA GLU A 1148 -71.10 36.96 -26.96
C GLU A 1148 -72.52 36.71 -27.55
N GLU A 1149 -73.10 35.51 -27.38
CA GLU A 1149 -74.53 35.24 -27.66
C GLU A 1149 -75.50 36.02 -26.75
N LEU A 1150 -75.23 36.07 -25.44
CA LEU A 1150 -76.06 36.79 -24.47
C LEU A 1150 -76.02 38.30 -24.69
N THR A 1151 -74.87 38.87 -25.05
CA THR A 1151 -74.76 40.29 -25.39
C THR A 1151 -75.43 40.63 -26.72
N ALA A 1152 -75.36 39.74 -27.73
CA ALA A 1152 -76.13 39.88 -28.97
C ALA A 1152 -77.65 39.76 -28.76
N SER A 1153 -78.10 38.91 -27.83
CA SER A 1153 -79.52 38.83 -27.45
C SER A 1153 -79.98 40.09 -26.70
N ASN A 1154 -79.16 40.61 -25.79
CA ASN A 1154 -79.44 41.85 -25.06
C ASN A 1154 -79.42 43.11 -25.97
N SER A 1155 -78.51 43.19 -26.95
CA SER A 1155 -78.52 44.30 -27.91
C SER A 1155 -79.79 44.26 -28.76
N LYS A 1156 -80.21 43.08 -29.22
CA LYS A 1156 -81.46 42.89 -29.97
C LYS A 1156 -82.71 43.19 -29.13
N CYS A 1157 -82.72 42.88 -27.84
CA CYS A 1157 -83.79 43.30 -26.93
C CYS A 1157 -83.84 44.83 -26.74
N ARG A 1158 -82.69 45.51 -26.65
CA ARG A 1158 -82.61 46.98 -26.61
C ARG A 1158 -83.05 47.63 -27.93
N GLU A 1159 -82.71 47.01 -29.05
CA GLU A 1159 -83.07 47.46 -30.40
C GLU A 1159 -84.58 47.32 -30.65
N LEU A 1160 -85.17 46.16 -30.29
CA LEU A 1160 -86.63 45.97 -30.27
C LEU A 1160 -87.32 46.93 -29.30
N SER A 1161 -86.73 47.20 -28.13
CA SER A 1161 -87.27 48.18 -27.18
C SER A 1161 -87.26 49.61 -27.75
N ARG A 1162 -86.21 50.00 -28.49
CA ARG A 1162 -86.17 51.27 -29.22
C ARG A 1162 -87.24 51.32 -30.30
N GLN A 1163 -87.33 50.29 -31.16
CA GLN A 1163 -88.39 50.22 -32.19
C GLN A 1163 -89.80 50.29 -31.59
N LEU A 1164 -90.02 49.73 -30.40
CA LEU A 1164 -91.28 49.81 -29.68
C LEU A 1164 -91.53 51.24 -29.15
N VAL A 1165 -90.51 51.92 -28.62
CA VAL A 1165 -90.58 53.34 -28.24
C VAL A 1165 -90.81 54.24 -29.46
N ASP A 1166 -90.05 54.09 -30.53
CA ASP A 1166 -90.18 54.85 -31.78
C ASP A 1166 -91.59 54.67 -32.41
N ALA A 1167 -92.11 53.44 -32.37
CA ALA A 1167 -93.48 53.14 -32.79
C ALA A 1167 -94.52 53.76 -31.83
N ASN A 1168 -94.25 53.82 -30.53
CA ASN A 1168 -95.12 54.47 -29.57
C ASN A 1168 -95.12 56.00 -29.77
N ASP A 1169 -93.95 56.64 -29.92
CA ASP A 1169 -93.83 58.07 -30.22
C ASP A 1169 -94.43 58.45 -31.57
N SER A 1170 -94.36 57.56 -32.57
CA SER A 1170 -95.10 57.70 -33.83
C SER A 1170 -96.62 57.58 -33.62
N ASN A 1171 -97.10 56.66 -32.78
CA ASN A 1171 -98.52 56.50 -32.49
C ASN A 1171 -99.04 57.68 -31.65
N ASP A 1172 -98.18 58.23 -30.77
CA ASP A 1172 -98.44 59.42 -29.98
C ASP A 1172 -98.41 60.69 -30.84
N SER A 1173 -97.53 60.79 -31.85
CA SER A 1173 -97.58 61.89 -32.84
C SER A 1173 -98.86 61.82 -33.67
N LEU A 1174 -99.22 60.65 -34.20
CA LEU A 1174 -100.49 60.42 -34.90
C LEU A 1174 -101.70 60.72 -34.00
N THR A 1175 -101.64 60.42 -32.70
CA THR A 1175 -102.70 60.72 -31.74
C THR A 1175 -102.77 62.22 -31.42
N ARG A 1176 -101.63 62.90 -31.28
CA ARG A 1176 -101.54 64.37 -31.15
C ARG A 1176 -102.06 65.07 -32.42
N ASP A 1177 -101.74 64.54 -33.60
CA ASP A 1177 -102.21 65.06 -34.89
C ASP A 1177 -103.71 64.83 -35.09
N LEU A 1178 -104.23 63.63 -34.80
CA LEU A 1178 -105.67 63.33 -34.78
C LEU A 1178 -106.42 64.23 -33.79
N ASN A 1179 -105.86 64.46 -32.61
CA ASN A 1179 -106.45 65.38 -31.63
C ASN A 1179 -106.34 66.84 -32.08
N SER A 1180 -105.29 67.24 -32.81
CA SER A 1180 -105.18 68.58 -33.41
C SER A 1180 -106.17 68.77 -34.57
N LEU A 1181 -106.44 67.72 -35.36
CA LEU A 1181 -107.43 67.72 -36.43
C LEU A 1181 -108.85 67.76 -35.85
N ARG A 1182 -109.14 66.98 -34.80
CA ARG A 1182 -110.39 67.07 -34.02
C ARG A 1182 -110.56 68.47 -33.42
N ALA A 1183 -109.52 69.08 -32.85
CA ALA A 1183 -109.56 70.45 -32.34
C ALA A 1183 -109.83 71.48 -33.46
N ARG A 1184 -109.17 71.36 -34.63
CA ARG A 1184 -109.41 72.24 -35.78
C ARG A 1184 -110.86 72.11 -36.31
N ILE A 1185 -111.43 70.91 -36.34
CA ILE A 1185 -112.83 70.66 -36.70
C ILE A 1185 -113.79 71.24 -35.63
N SER A 1186 -113.45 71.10 -34.34
CA SER A 1186 -114.23 71.64 -33.22
C SER A 1186 -114.18 73.16 -33.08
N ILE A 1187 -113.17 73.83 -33.65
CA ILE A 1187 -113.03 75.30 -33.64
C ILE A 1187 -113.73 75.95 -34.85
N ALA A 1188 -114.05 75.17 -35.90
CA ALA A 1188 -114.67 75.66 -37.12
C ALA A 1188 -116.22 75.67 -37.11
N SER A 1189 -116.87 75.04 -36.11
CA SER A 1189 -118.29 74.66 -36.18
C SER A 1189 -119.25 75.57 -35.40
N ASP A 1190 -118.87 76.12 -34.23
CA ASP A 1190 -119.82 76.82 -33.34
C ASP A 1190 -119.56 78.32 -33.15
N ARG A 1191 -120.17 79.11 -34.03
CA ARG A 1191 -120.45 80.55 -33.82
C ARG A 1191 -121.92 80.89 -34.11
N ARG A 1192 -122.85 80.36 -33.28
CA ARG A 1192 -124.23 80.89 -33.20
C ARG A 1192 -124.95 80.51 -31.88
N VAL A 1193 -125.03 81.48 -30.96
CA VAL A 1193 -126.31 82.11 -30.48
C VAL A 1193 -127.51 81.15 -30.35
N THR A 1194 -128.16 80.87 -29.20
CA THR A 1194 -128.21 81.57 -27.87
C THR A 1194 -129.00 80.77 -26.79
N TRP A 1195 -128.95 81.25 -25.53
CA TRP A 1195 -130.02 81.25 -24.49
C TRP A 1195 -130.38 80.00 -23.63
N THR A 1196 -130.08 80.13 -22.32
CA THR A 1196 -130.93 79.86 -21.12
C THR A 1196 -131.70 78.53 -20.90
N SER A 1197 -131.23 77.79 -19.87
CA SER A 1197 -131.97 77.43 -18.63
C SER A 1197 -132.93 76.20 -18.59
N ARG A 1198 -132.60 75.27 -17.65
CA ARG A 1198 -133.49 74.36 -16.87
C ARG A 1198 -134.14 73.17 -17.61
N ASP A 1199 -134.43 72.00 -17.00
CA ASP A 1199 -134.18 71.51 -15.62
C ASP A 1199 -134.20 69.94 -15.52
N LEU A 1200 -133.83 69.41 -14.34
CA LEU A 1200 -134.27 68.13 -13.70
C LEU A 1200 -133.88 66.69 -14.20
N ARG A 1201 -133.37 65.91 -13.21
CA ARG A 1201 -133.41 64.42 -12.99
C ARG A 1201 -132.56 63.51 -13.92
N GLY A 1202 -131.98 62.38 -13.45
CA GLY A 1202 -131.84 61.86 -12.06
C GLY A 1202 -131.59 60.33 -11.99
N PHE A 1203 -131.03 59.84 -10.86
CA PHE A 1203 -130.78 58.42 -10.50
C PHE A 1203 -129.68 57.70 -11.35
N GLU A 1204 -128.94 56.68 -10.87
CA GLU A 1204 -128.90 56.01 -9.55
C GLU A 1204 -127.49 55.46 -9.15
N SER A 1205 -127.44 54.87 -7.96
CA SER A 1205 -126.37 54.21 -7.17
C SER A 1205 -125.66 52.98 -7.78
N THR A 1206 -124.54 52.40 -7.29
CA THR A 1206 -123.43 52.70 -6.32
C THR A 1206 -122.24 51.72 -6.68
N THR A 1207 -121.33 51.09 -5.88
CA THR A 1207 -121.10 50.89 -4.42
C THR A 1207 -119.69 50.35 -4.12
N SER A 1208 -119.11 50.73 -2.97
CA SER A 1208 -118.17 49.94 -2.09
C SER A 1208 -116.78 49.49 -2.63
N ILE A 1209 -115.70 49.31 -1.84
CA ILE A 1209 -115.38 49.63 -0.42
C ILE A 1209 -113.84 49.74 -0.23
N SER A 1210 -113.43 50.22 0.96
CA SER A 1210 -112.10 50.36 1.62
C SER A 1210 -111.08 49.18 1.46
N ARG A 1211 -109.81 49.22 1.95
CA ARG A 1211 -109.20 49.98 3.08
C ARG A 1211 -107.64 49.91 3.10
N GLY A 1212 -106.99 50.88 3.79
CA GLY A 1212 -105.63 50.78 4.37
C GLY A 1212 -104.49 51.21 3.42
N GLU A 1213 -103.65 52.22 3.66
CA GLU A 1213 -102.84 52.63 4.84
C GLU A 1213 -101.57 51.75 5.00
N GLU A 1214 -100.35 52.29 5.21
CA GLU A 1214 -99.95 53.66 5.57
C GLU A 1214 -98.54 54.10 5.06
N PHE A 1215 -98.16 55.33 5.42
CA PHE A 1215 -97.04 56.21 5.04
C PHE A 1215 -95.60 55.63 5.02
N GLY A 1216 -94.57 56.34 4.50
CA GLY A 1216 -94.56 57.62 3.77
C GLY A 1216 -93.37 58.57 4.10
N ALA A 1217 -92.74 59.11 3.04
CA ALA A 1217 -91.73 60.20 3.01
C ALA A 1217 -90.36 60.00 3.73
N GLY A 1218 -89.27 60.66 3.30
CA GLY A 1218 -89.06 61.42 2.05
C GLY A 1218 -88.08 62.61 2.15
N LEU A 1219 -87.57 63.05 0.99
CA LEU A 1219 -86.71 64.24 0.74
C LEU A 1219 -85.23 64.13 1.21
N GLY A 1220 -84.24 64.65 0.47
CA GLY A 1220 -84.26 65.21 -0.89
C GLY A 1220 -82.96 65.93 -1.30
N GLN A 1221 -82.87 66.35 -2.58
CA GLN A 1221 -81.78 67.13 -3.22
C GLN A 1221 -80.42 66.40 -3.47
N SER A 1222 -79.65 66.65 -4.55
CA SER A 1222 -79.96 67.32 -5.83
C SER A 1222 -78.88 67.11 -6.92
N SER A 1223 -79.33 67.04 -8.19
CA SER A 1223 -78.63 67.44 -9.45
C SER A 1223 -77.43 66.63 -10.01
N ASN A 1224 -77.56 66.29 -11.31
CA ASN A 1224 -76.60 66.52 -12.42
C ASN A 1224 -75.28 65.71 -12.52
N PHE A 1225 -74.77 65.30 -13.69
CA PHE A 1225 -75.29 65.18 -15.09
C PHE A 1225 -74.29 64.30 -15.92
N ILE A 1226 -74.76 63.59 -16.98
CA ILE A 1226 -74.08 63.02 -18.21
C ILE A 1226 -72.54 62.73 -18.17
N GLY A 1227 -71.96 61.63 -18.67
CA GLY A 1227 -72.47 60.45 -19.44
C GLY A 1227 -71.57 60.11 -20.66
N GLY A 1228 -71.51 58.84 -21.12
CA GLY A 1228 -70.95 58.46 -22.44
C GLY A 1228 -70.10 57.16 -22.54
N PHE A 1229 -70.42 56.31 -23.53
CA PHE A 1229 -69.55 55.28 -24.15
C PHE A 1229 -68.96 55.88 -25.48
N ASP A 1230 -68.16 55.27 -26.36
CA ASP A 1230 -67.89 53.84 -26.68
C ASP A 1230 -66.61 53.64 -27.56
N VAL A 1231 -66.28 52.37 -27.87
CA VAL A 1231 -65.36 51.82 -28.93
C VAL A 1231 -63.83 51.88 -28.65
N GLY A 1232 -63.03 50.82 -28.87
CA GLY A 1232 -63.36 49.42 -29.22
C GLY A 1232 -62.18 48.54 -29.70
N GLU A 1233 -62.49 47.27 -30.00
CA GLU A 1233 -61.70 46.23 -30.72
C GLU A 1233 -60.41 45.59 -30.11
N ARG A 1234 -59.98 44.46 -30.71
CA ARG A 1234 -59.04 43.47 -30.15
C ARG A 1234 -58.05 42.89 -31.22
N ARG A 1235 -56.73 42.97 -30.96
CA ARG A 1235 -55.66 42.01 -31.43
C ARG A 1235 -55.46 41.91 -32.98
N PRO A 1236 -54.56 41.05 -33.54
CA PRO A 1236 -53.43 40.28 -32.96
C PRO A 1236 -52.05 40.42 -33.66
N SER A 1237 -50.97 40.24 -32.87
CA SER A 1237 -49.71 39.55 -33.19
C SER A 1237 -49.24 39.36 -34.66
N SER A 1238 -48.06 39.92 -34.99
CA SER A 1238 -47.04 39.18 -35.76
C SER A 1238 -45.59 39.58 -35.39
N ARG A 1239 -44.62 38.70 -35.67
CA ARG A 1239 -43.18 38.89 -35.38
C ARG A 1239 -42.49 39.73 -36.45
N THR A 1240 -41.35 40.37 -36.12
CA THR A 1240 -39.99 40.04 -36.64
C THR A 1240 -38.90 40.65 -35.72
N THR A 1241 -37.68 40.10 -35.75
CA THR A 1241 -36.44 40.55 -35.06
C THR A 1241 -35.70 41.65 -35.85
N GLN A 1242 -34.63 42.37 -35.46
CA GLN A 1242 -33.58 42.33 -34.41
C GLN A 1242 -32.98 43.78 -34.34
N ALA A 1243 -31.98 44.24 -33.57
CA ALA A 1243 -30.97 43.71 -32.63
C ALA A 1243 -30.45 44.88 -31.73
N GLY A 1244 -29.38 44.67 -30.93
CA GLY A 1244 -28.55 45.77 -30.37
C GLY A 1244 -28.40 45.76 -28.84
N SER A 1245 -27.20 46.06 -28.32
CA SER A 1245 -26.66 45.40 -27.12
C SER A 1245 -25.36 46.00 -26.52
N THR A 1246 -25.46 46.61 -25.33
CA THR A 1246 -24.37 46.88 -24.33
C THR A 1246 -25.06 47.05 -22.95
N HIS A 1247 -24.69 46.39 -21.85
CA HIS A 1247 -23.47 46.46 -20.99
C HIS A 1247 -23.29 47.80 -20.24
N GLY A 1248 -22.90 47.83 -18.95
CA GLY A 1248 -22.29 46.76 -18.12
C GLY A 1248 -22.71 46.71 -16.63
N LEU A 1249 -21.83 46.11 -15.81
CA LEU A 1249 -22.03 45.79 -14.38
C LEU A 1249 -21.15 46.68 -13.48
N SER A 1250 -21.49 46.73 -12.18
CA SER A 1250 -20.57 47.09 -11.10
C SER A 1250 -20.65 46.06 -9.98
N GLU A 1251 -19.56 45.30 -9.79
CA GLU A 1251 -19.29 44.54 -8.55
C GLU A 1251 -18.19 45.30 -7.80
N ASP A 1252 -18.47 45.78 -6.58
CA ASP A 1252 -17.42 46.22 -5.67
C ASP A 1252 -17.04 45.06 -4.75
N GLY A 1253 -15.74 44.70 -4.76
CA GLY A 1253 -15.17 43.67 -3.91
C GLY A 1253 -14.26 44.29 -2.86
N ASP A 1254 -14.69 44.28 -1.59
CA ASP A 1254 -13.89 44.79 -0.49
C ASP A 1254 -12.90 43.73 0.04
N SER A 1255 -11.69 44.16 0.39
CA SER A 1255 -10.62 43.27 0.85
C SER A 1255 -9.93 43.84 2.09
N THR A 1256 -10.03 43.12 3.21
CA THR A 1256 -9.34 43.44 4.47
C THR A 1256 -8.53 42.24 4.96
N LYS A 1257 -7.43 42.53 5.65
CA LYS A 1257 -6.40 41.56 6.07
C LYS A 1257 -6.70 41.01 7.47
N ALA A 1258 -6.73 39.69 7.60
CA ALA A 1258 -6.38 38.93 8.81
C ALA A 1258 -5.95 37.51 8.41
#